data_AF-A0A5X8RAK7-F1
#
_entry.id   AF-A0A5X8RAK7-F1
#
_cell.length_a   1.000
_cell.length_b   1.000
_cell.length_c   1.000
_cell.angle_alpha   90.00
_cell.angle_beta   90.00
_cell.angle_gamma   90.00
#
_symmetry.space_group_name_H-M   'P 1'
#
loop_
_entity.id
_entity.type
_entity.pdbx_description
1 polymer ?
#
loop_
_entity_poly.entity_id
_entity_poly.type
_entity_poly.pdbx_seq_one_letter_code
_entity_poly.pdbx_strand_id
1 'polypeptide(L)'
;MPFMQQDPRRLVWQQNDRYLWIEPWGENSLRVRSGRHLPVMRNEDWALTEPVAESQCHIDYEHHQATLTNGKIIAIVNQKGQVTFYRHPHNPLLQEFWRLRGEIGEDESSHGQYVSALNLEGREFRPIQGGKYSLKARFEATEGEKIYGMGQYQQANLDLKGCVLELAQRNSQASVPFMLSSLGYGFLWNNPAVGRVTFAQNVTEWEAQVSEQLDYWITAGDTPAEISRAYALATGTPPMMPDYAMGFWQCKLRYRTQEELLEVAREYKRRNLPISVIVIDFFHWPNQGDWMFDARDWPDPDAMIAELKSLGIELMVSVWPTVDNRTESYREMRENGWLVQTERGLPINMDFLGNTTYFDATHPGARDYVWGKAKRNYYDKGVKLFWLDEAEPEFSVYDYDNYRYHAGPVLEVGNIYPRMYAKTFFDGMKADGEDQVINLLRCAWAGSQKYGALVWSGDIHSSFRSLRNQFAAGLNMGIAGIPWWTTDIGGFHGGNIHDPKFHELLIRWFQWGVFSPVMRLHGNRDPQILPAQPYRDGIAQCPTGAPNEVWSYGEEVCDVLTGCLALREKLKPYIKALMEETHKHNTPVMRPLFFEFPEQETSWTITDQYCFGPDLLIAPVMHEGMRERDVWLPEGETWTDLATGESYSGGQTLHYATPLNRIPVFIREGGQYRSLLNL
;
A
#
# COMPACT_ATOMS: atom_id res chain seq x y z
N MET A 1 7.84 -41.63 13.18
CA MET A 1 8.58 -41.29 11.95
C MET A 1 9.88 -40.60 12.36
N PRO A 2 11.07 -41.06 11.95
CA PRO A 2 12.35 -40.48 12.41
C PRO A 2 12.59 -39.04 11.96
N PHE A 3 11.86 -38.56 10.94
CA PHE A 3 11.97 -37.21 10.38
C PHE A 3 10.97 -36.20 10.96
N MET A 4 10.00 -36.66 11.77
CA MET A 4 9.00 -35.81 12.41
C MET A 4 9.27 -35.76 13.91
N GLN A 5 9.47 -34.56 14.46
CA GLN A 5 9.55 -34.38 15.91
C GLN A 5 8.13 -34.18 16.45
N GLN A 6 7.81 -34.88 17.55
CA GLN A 6 6.53 -34.72 18.23
C GLN A 6 6.53 -33.40 19.01
N ASP A 7 5.69 -32.45 18.62
CA ASP A 7 5.42 -31.22 19.34
C ASP A 7 3.90 -30.98 19.30
N PRO A 8 3.25 -30.74 20.46
CA PRO A 8 1.80 -30.59 20.51
C PRO A 8 1.28 -29.28 19.91
N ARG A 9 2.16 -28.32 19.57
CA ARG A 9 1.80 -26.98 19.10
C ARG A 9 2.25 -26.69 17.68
N ARG A 10 3.15 -27.49 17.11
CA ARG A 10 3.69 -27.25 15.76
C ARG A 10 4.09 -28.55 15.08
N LEU A 11 4.03 -28.54 13.75
CA LEU A 11 4.60 -29.59 12.93
C LEU A 11 6.08 -29.29 12.69
N VAL A 12 6.97 -30.16 13.15
CA VAL A 12 8.43 -30.07 12.92
C VAL A 12 8.89 -31.22 12.05
N TRP A 13 9.32 -30.91 10.83
CA TRP A 13 9.98 -31.86 9.94
C TRP A 13 11.47 -31.54 9.82
N GLN A 14 12.30 -32.58 9.83
CA GLN A 14 13.74 -32.49 9.69
C GLN A 14 14.29 -33.62 8.82
N GLN A 15 15.15 -33.26 7.87
CA GLN A 15 15.98 -34.21 7.14
C GLN A 15 17.35 -33.59 6.85
N ASN A 16 18.43 -34.28 7.28
CA ASN A 16 19.79 -33.77 7.21
C ASN A 16 19.92 -32.36 7.84
N ASP A 17 20.27 -31.37 7.03
CA ASP A 17 20.41 -29.98 7.43
C ASP A 17 19.16 -29.13 7.16
N ARG A 18 18.06 -29.72 6.68
CA ARG A 18 16.82 -29.02 6.35
C ARG A 18 15.84 -29.11 7.49
N TYR A 19 15.23 -27.98 7.84
CA TYR A 19 14.24 -27.86 8.90
C TYR A 19 12.99 -27.15 8.37
N LEU A 20 11.82 -27.59 8.79
CA LEU A 20 10.52 -27.01 8.45
C LEU A 20 9.65 -26.98 9.70
N TRP A 21 9.13 -25.80 10.04
CA TRP A 21 8.18 -25.57 11.12
C TRP A 21 6.87 -25.04 10.52
N ILE A 22 5.75 -25.65 10.89
CA ILE A 22 4.40 -25.16 10.61
C ILE A 22 3.66 -25.05 11.93
N GLU A 23 3.19 -23.86 12.28
CA GLU A 23 2.49 -23.61 13.54
C GLU A 23 1.27 -22.72 13.35
N PRO A 24 0.22 -22.86 14.18
CA PRO A 24 -0.92 -21.94 14.13
C PRO A 24 -0.47 -20.53 14.46
N TRP A 25 -0.99 -19.55 13.72
CA TRP A 25 -0.72 -18.13 13.95
C TRP A 25 -2.00 -17.31 13.71
N GLY A 26 -2.91 -17.39 14.67
CA GLY A 26 -4.30 -16.91 14.54
C GLY A 26 -5.27 -18.01 14.13
N GLU A 27 -6.57 -17.71 14.21
CA GLU A 27 -7.63 -18.62 13.78
C GLU A 27 -7.57 -18.83 12.26
N ASN A 28 -7.70 -20.08 11.81
CA ASN A 28 -7.70 -20.44 10.39
C ASN A 28 -6.41 -20.09 9.63
N SER A 29 -5.30 -19.85 10.34
CA SER A 29 -4.05 -19.40 9.74
C SER A 29 -2.82 -20.13 10.28
N LEU A 30 -1.80 -20.28 9.44
CA LEU A 30 -0.55 -20.95 9.75
C LEU A 30 0.63 -20.04 9.42
N ARG A 31 1.66 -20.08 10.25
CA ARG A 31 2.99 -19.56 9.92
C ARG A 31 3.89 -20.72 9.53
N VAL A 32 4.61 -20.56 8.43
CA VAL A 32 5.50 -21.57 7.87
C VAL A 32 6.90 -21.02 7.77
N ARG A 33 7.84 -21.68 8.44
CA ARG A 33 9.25 -21.31 8.46
C ARG A 33 10.13 -22.47 8.06
N SER A 34 11.16 -22.20 7.27
CA SER A 34 12.12 -23.23 6.85
C SER A 34 13.52 -22.64 6.73
N GLY A 35 14.55 -23.47 6.94
CA GLY A 35 15.94 -23.05 6.84
C GLY A 35 16.89 -24.22 6.66
N ARG A 36 18.14 -23.91 6.31
CA ARG A 36 19.26 -24.86 6.31
C ARG A 36 20.17 -24.60 7.50
N HIS A 37 20.63 -25.67 8.13
CA HIS A 37 21.42 -25.63 9.37
C HIS A 37 20.76 -24.82 10.51
N LEU A 38 19.43 -24.76 10.51
CA LEU A 38 18.62 -23.92 11.39
C LEU A 38 17.65 -24.77 12.25
N PRO A 39 18.15 -25.48 13.29
CA PRO A 39 17.31 -26.34 14.13
C PRO A 39 16.27 -25.57 14.95
N VAL A 40 16.50 -24.28 15.18
CA VAL A 40 15.59 -23.34 15.83
C VAL A 40 15.40 -22.18 14.87
N MET A 41 14.16 -21.94 14.45
CA MET A 41 13.83 -20.83 13.54
C MET A 41 14.14 -19.49 14.20
N ARG A 42 14.54 -18.50 13.40
CA ARG A 42 14.75 -17.16 13.90
C ARG A 42 13.42 -16.52 14.32
N ASN A 43 13.52 -15.58 15.25
CA ASN A 43 12.39 -14.93 15.92
C ASN A 43 12.09 -13.53 15.36
N GLU A 44 12.52 -13.20 14.15
CA GLU A 44 12.05 -11.97 13.52
C GLU A 44 10.62 -12.18 13.00
N ASP A 45 9.67 -11.46 13.61
CA ASP A 45 8.26 -11.56 13.26
C ASP A 45 7.87 -10.63 12.09
N TRP A 46 8.71 -9.65 11.81
CA TRP A 46 8.54 -8.65 10.74
C TRP A 46 7.15 -7.97 10.75
N ALA A 47 6.21 -8.42 9.91
CA ALA A 47 4.86 -7.87 9.84
C ALA A 47 3.89 -8.53 10.84
N LEU A 48 4.15 -9.79 11.24
CA LEU A 48 3.33 -10.61 12.15
C LEU A 48 3.49 -10.19 13.62
N THR A 49 3.15 -8.95 13.91
CA THR A 49 3.50 -8.29 15.18
C THR A 49 2.32 -8.13 16.13
N GLU A 50 1.11 -8.47 15.67
CA GLU A 50 -0.06 -8.43 16.54
C GLU A 50 -0.13 -9.70 17.41
N PRO A 51 -0.57 -9.57 18.67
CA PRO A 51 -0.92 -10.72 19.48
C PRO A 51 -2.07 -11.49 18.80
N VAL A 52 -1.79 -12.74 18.44
CA VAL A 52 -2.80 -13.64 17.87
C VAL A 52 -3.40 -14.52 18.97
N ALA A 53 -4.70 -14.77 18.89
CA ALA A 53 -5.37 -15.70 19.80
C ALA A 53 -4.73 -17.09 19.70
N GLU A 54 -4.56 -17.76 20.85
CA GLU A 54 -4.16 -19.17 20.86
C GLU A 54 -5.24 -19.99 20.17
N SER A 55 -4.84 -20.72 19.12
CA SER A 55 -5.74 -21.66 18.46
C SER A 55 -5.50 -23.08 18.96
N GLN A 56 -6.59 -23.83 19.15
CA GLN A 56 -6.53 -25.27 19.39
C GLN A 56 -6.25 -25.98 18.06
N CYS A 57 -4.97 -26.11 17.70
CA CYS A 57 -4.59 -26.93 16.57
C CYS A 57 -4.63 -28.43 16.93
N HIS A 58 -4.93 -29.26 15.94
CA HIS A 58 -4.84 -30.71 16.04
C HIS A 58 -3.73 -31.20 15.11
N ILE A 59 -2.87 -32.09 15.62
CA ILE A 59 -1.78 -32.66 14.84
C ILE A 59 -1.89 -34.18 14.86
N ASP A 60 -2.12 -34.75 13.68
CA ASP A 60 -2.18 -36.18 13.46
C ASP A 60 -0.90 -36.67 12.78
N TYR A 61 -0.33 -37.75 13.30
CA TYR A 61 0.85 -38.40 12.73
C TYR A 61 0.46 -39.78 12.20
N GLU A 62 0.41 -39.90 10.88
CA GLU A 62 0.16 -41.16 10.18
C GLU A 62 1.47 -41.81 9.71
N HIS A 63 1.45 -43.01 9.12
CA HIS A 63 2.69 -43.73 8.79
C HIS A 63 3.64 -42.99 7.83
N HIS A 64 3.12 -42.18 6.89
CA HIS A 64 3.89 -41.52 5.83
C HIS A 64 3.69 -40.00 5.72
N GLN A 65 2.88 -39.41 6.62
CA GLN A 65 2.57 -37.98 6.61
C GLN A 65 2.16 -37.50 8.00
N ALA A 66 2.21 -36.20 8.20
CA ALA A 66 1.63 -35.53 9.36
C ALA A 66 0.68 -34.43 8.88
N THR A 67 -0.42 -34.26 9.60
CA THR A 67 -1.49 -33.31 9.27
C THR A 67 -1.65 -32.36 10.45
N LEU A 68 -1.57 -31.06 10.20
CA LEU A 68 -1.92 -30.01 11.17
C LEU A 68 -3.20 -29.33 10.72
N THR A 69 -4.23 -29.39 11.55
CA THR A 69 -5.51 -28.71 11.34
C THR A 69 -5.64 -27.55 12.32
N ASN A 70 -5.90 -26.35 11.79
CA ASN A 70 -6.20 -25.15 12.55
C ASN A 70 -7.49 -24.53 12.01
N GLY A 71 -8.63 -24.82 12.63
CA GLY A 71 -9.93 -24.35 12.15
C GLY A 71 -10.19 -24.78 10.69
N LYS A 72 -10.37 -23.82 9.79
CA LYS A 72 -10.63 -24.03 8.37
C LYS A 72 -9.39 -24.43 7.56
N ILE A 73 -8.16 -24.24 8.05
CA ILE A 73 -6.95 -24.55 7.27
C ILE A 73 -6.29 -25.85 7.74
N ILE A 74 -5.84 -26.65 6.78
CA ILE A 74 -5.12 -27.91 7.01
C ILE A 74 -3.80 -27.84 6.24
N ALA A 75 -2.70 -28.19 6.90
CA ALA A 75 -1.41 -28.43 6.27
C ALA A 75 -1.04 -29.90 6.38
N ILE A 76 -0.71 -30.53 5.26
CA ILE A 76 -0.20 -31.90 5.20
C ILE A 76 1.27 -31.85 4.81
N VAL A 77 2.11 -32.51 5.60
CA VAL A 77 3.55 -32.66 5.34
C VAL A 77 3.86 -34.14 5.19
N ASN A 78 4.30 -34.55 4.00
CA ASN A 78 4.67 -35.93 3.76
C ASN A 78 6.08 -36.26 4.29
N GLN A 79 6.47 -37.54 4.24
CA GLN A 79 7.79 -38.00 4.69
C GLN A 79 8.98 -37.29 4.01
N LYS A 80 8.81 -36.79 2.78
CA LYS A 80 9.82 -36.02 2.01
C LYS A 80 9.84 -34.52 2.38
N GLY A 81 9.00 -34.09 3.32
CA GLY A 81 8.90 -32.70 3.78
C GLY A 81 8.15 -31.79 2.80
N GLN A 82 7.37 -32.35 1.88
CA GLN A 82 6.59 -31.58 0.90
C GLN A 82 5.26 -31.17 1.52
N VAL A 83 4.87 -29.91 1.31
CA VAL A 83 3.70 -29.31 1.97
C VAL A 83 2.56 -29.10 0.98
N THR A 84 1.34 -29.42 1.41
CA THR A 84 0.10 -29.07 0.70
C THR A 84 -0.92 -28.51 1.69
N PHE A 85 -1.61 -27.44 1.30
CA PHE A 85 -2.63 -26.77 2.09
C PHE A 85 -4.02 -27.03 1.53
N TYR A 86 -4.96 -27.26 2.43
CA TYR A 86 -6.38 -27.46 2.12
C TYR A 86 -7.25 -26.55 2.99
N ARG A 87 -8.42 -26.18 2.48
CA ARG A 87 -9.55 -25.73 3.30
C ARG A 87 -10.34 -26.95 3.73
N HIS A 88 -10.61 -27.05 5.03
CA HIS A 88 -11.38 -28.14 5.62
C HIS A 88 -12.75 -28.30 4.93
N PRO A 89 -13.22 -29.54 4.65
CA PRO A 89 -12.55 -30.80 4.96
C PRO A 89 -11.38 -31.12 4.00
N HIS A 90 -11.49 -30.92 2.68
CA HIS A 90 -10.42 -31.33 1.73
C HIS A 90 -10.37 -30.53 0.42
N ASN A 91 -10.69 -29.24 0.43
CA ASN A 91 -10.58 -28.40 -0.78
C ASN A 91 -9.13 -27.92 -0.97
N PRO A 92 -8.42 -28.27 -2.05
CA PRO A 92 -7.02 -27.87 -2.23
C PRO A 92 -6.90 -26.34 -2.39
N LEU A 93 -5.95 -25.74 -1.68
CA LEU A 93 -5.67 -24.30 -1.73
C LEU A 93 -4.35 -24.00 -2.42
N LEU A 94 -3.26 -24.56 -1.89
CA LEU A 94 -1.91 -24.25 -2.33
C LEU A 94 -1.03 -25.48 -2.14
N GLN A 95 -0.22 -25.80 -3.14
CA GLN A 95 0.64 -26.97 -3.14
C GLN A 95 2.06 -26.56 -3.51
N GLU A 96 3.07 -27.03 -2.78
CA GLU A 96 4.45 -26.79 -3.18
C GLU A 96 4.77 -27.46 -4.53
N PHE A 97 5.60 -26.79 -5.32
CA PHE A 97 6.09 -27.29 -6.60
C PHE A 97 7.42 -28.01 -6.41
N TRP A 98 7.46 -29.32 -6.68
CA TRP A 98 8.67 -30.13 -6.62
C TRP A 98 8.90 -30.84 -7.95
N ARG A 99 10.13 -30.86 -8.46
CA ARG A 99 10.53 -31.62 -9.66
C ARG A 99 11.83 -32.37 -9.37
N LEU A 100 11.73 -33.46 -8.62
CA LEU A 100 12.86 -34.27 -8.16
C LEU A 100 12.77 -35.69 -8.71
N ARG A 101 13.91 -36.37 -8.90
CA ARG A 101 13.89 -37.79 -9.31
C ARG A 101 13.32 -38.64 -8.18
N GLY A 102 12.54 -39.66 -8.52
CA GLY A 102 12.21 -40.74 -7.59
C GLY A 102 13.44 -41.60 -7.30
N GLU A 103 13.47 -42.24 -6.13
CA GLU A 103 14.50 -43.25 -5.84
C GLU A 103 14.09 -44.62 -6.42
N ILE A 104 15.06 -45.39 -6.92
CA ILE A 104 14.81 -46.73 -7.47
C ILE A 104 14.40 -47.65 -6.30
N GLY A 105 13.15 -48.14 -6.30
CA GLY A 105 12.62 -49.04 -5.28
C GLY A 105 11.59 -48.42 -4.32
N GLU A 106 11.26 -47.12 -4.47
CA GLU A 106 10.06 -46.56 -3.84
C GLU A 106 8.78 -47.09 -4.51
N ASP A 107 7.73 -47.30 -3.72
CA ASP A 107 6.46 -47.89 -4.17
C ASP A 107 5.85 -47.13 -5.37
N GLU A 108 5.24 -47.83 -6.34
CA GLU A 108 4.69 -47.20 -7.57
C GLU A 108 3.62 -46.14 -7.25
N SER A 109 2.93 -46.28 -6.12
CA SER A 109 1.98 -45.30 -5.56
C SER A 109 2.60 -43.93 -5.21
N SER A 110 3.92 -43.88 -5.03
CA SER A 110 4.70 -42.66 -4.71
C SER A 110 5.24 -41.91 -5.93
N HIS A 111 4.97 -42.42 -7.15
CA HIS A 111 5.37 -41.81 -8.43
C HIS A 111 4.42 -40.65 -8.81
N GLY A 112 4.23 -39.72 -7.88
CA GLY A 112 3.35 -38.56 -8.04
C GLY A 112 3.86 -37.55 -9.07
N GLN A 113 3.02 -36.55 -9.34
CA GLN A 113 3.26 -35.39 -10.22
C GLN A 113 4.59 -34.62 -10.00
N TYR A 114 5.31 -34.91 -8.91
CA TYR A 114 6.59 -34.32 -8.56
C TYR A 114 7.81 -35.03 -9.16
N VAL A 115 7.66 -36.25 -9.71
CA VAL A 115 8.79 -37.00 -10.26
C VAL A 115 9.28 -36.37 -11.56
N SER A 116 10.51 -35.86 -11.55
CA SER A 116 11.12 -35.21 -12.71
C SER A 116 12.64 -35.13 -12.58
N ALA A 117 13.34 -35.25 -13.71
CA ALA A 117 14.79 -35.13 -13.77
C ALA A 117 15.31 -33.68 -13.68
N LEU A 118 14.43 -32.68 -13.62
CA LEU A 118 14.78 -31.25 -13.60
C LEU A 118 15.53 -30.82 -12.33
N ASN A 119 15.35 -31.55 -11.23
CA ASN A 119 15.99 -31.30 -9.94
C ASN A 119 15.68 -29.91 -9.34
N LEU A 120 14.40 -29.53 -9.32
CA LEU A 120 13.92 -28.28 -8.72
C LEU A 120 13.25 -28.56 -7.38
N GLU A 121 13.69 -27.84 -6.35
CA GLU A 121 13.15 -27.92 -5.00
C GLU A 121 12.01 -26.92 -4.81
N GLY A 122 10.99 -27.29 -4.02
CA GLY A 122 9.92 -26.37 -3.62
C GLY A 122 10.40 -25.27 -2.68
N ARG A 123 11.44 -25.56 -1.91
CA ARG A 123 12.11 -24.61 -1.00
C ARG A 123 13.63 -24.67 -1.25
N GLU A 124 14.12 -23.80 -2.12
CA GLU A 124 15.52 -23.76 -2.53
C GLU A 124 16.29 -22.71 -1.72
N PHE A 125 17.34 -23.15 -1.06
CA PHE A 125 18.31 -22.29 -0.35
C PHE A 125 19.65 -22.36 -1.06
N ARG A 126 19.89 -21.43 -1.98
CA ARG A 126 21.17 -21.34 -2.71
C ARG A 126 22.16 -20.54 -1.88
N PRO A 127 23.27 -21.14 -1.39
CA PRO A 127 24.23 -20.43 -0.56
C PRO A 127 24.92 -19.31 -1.34
N ILE A 128 24.99 -18.13 -0.75
CA ILE A 128 25.80 -17.01 -1.20
C ILE A 128 27.18 -17.17 -0.55
N GLN A 129 28.25 -17.12 -1.34
CA GLN A 129 29.61 -17.35 -0.84
C GLN A 129 29.94 -16.41 0.32
N GLY A 130 30.33 -17.00 1.47
CA GLY A 130 30.68 -16.26 2.68
C GLY A 130 29.51 -15.58 3.40
N GLY A 131 28.26 -15.83 2.99
CA GLY A 131 27.09 -15.14 3.52
C GLY A 131 25.87 -16.03 3.74
N LYS A 132 24.70 -15.49 3.43
CA LYS A 132 23.37 -16.07 3.67
C LYS A 132 22.91 -16.89 2.45
N TYR A 133 21.61 -16.91 2.17
CA TYR A 133 21.05 -17.64 1.04
C TYR A 133 20.31 -16.71 0.09
N SER A 134 20.37 -17.02 -1.21
CA SER A 134 19.31 -16.64 -2.15
C SER A 134 18.22 -17.71 -2.04
N LEU A 135 17.00 -17.27 -1.73
CA LEU A 135 15.88 -18.13 -1.39
C LEU A 135 14.86 -18.13 -2.51
N LYS A 136 14.37 -19.33 -2.87
CA LYS A 136 13.18 -19.49 -3.71
C LYS A 136 12.16 -20.41 -3.06
N ALA A 137 10.90 -19.98 -3.05
CA ALA A 137 9.75 -20.81 -2.67
C ALA A 137 8.82 -20.97 -3.88
N ARG A 138 8.52 -22.22 -4.25
CA ARG A 138 7.75 -22.55 -5.45
C ARG A 138 6.47 -23.27 -5.11
N PHE A 139 5.40 -22.89 -5.78
CA PHE A 139 4.09 -23.50 -5.66
C PHE A 139 3.53 -23.84 -7.04
N GLU A 140 2.75 -24.91 -7.12
CA GLU A 140 2.06 -25.28 -8.35
C GLU A 140 1.10 -24.15 -8.74
N ALA A 141 1.06 -23.81 -10.03
CA ALA A 141 0.08 -22.87 -10.53
C ALA A 141 -1.24 -23.60 -10.81
N THR A 142 -2.33 -23.11 -10.24
CA THR A 142 -3.68 -23.64 -10.51
C THR A 142 -4.32 -22.90 -11.68
N GLU A 143 -4.92 -23.65 -12.61
CA GLU A 143 -5.70 -23.11 -13.73
C GLU A 143 -6.96 -22.39 -13.21
N GLY A 144 -7.28 -21.23 -13.78
CA GLY A 144 -8.44 -20.43 -13.37
C GLY A 144 -8.28 -19.67 -12.03
N GLU A 145 -7.19 -19.88 -11.30
CA GLU A 145 -6.88 -19.09 -10.11
C GLU A 145 -6.61 -17.64 -10.46
N LYS A 146 -7.26 -16.73 -9.74
CA LYS A 146 -7.05 -15.27 -9.81
C LYS A 146 -6.37 -14.79 -8.55
N ILE A 147 -5.47 -13.82 -8.67
CA ILE A 147 -4.62 -13.34 -7.57
C ILE A 147 -4.74 -11.82 -7.46
N TYR A 148 -4.98 -11.31 -6.27
CA TYR A 148 -5.14 -9.88 -5.97
C TYR A 148 -4.27 -9.47 -4.78
N GLY A 149 -4.08 -8.18 -4.56
CA GLY A 149 -3.27 -7.65 -3.45
C GLY A 149 -1.90 -7.20 -3.91
N MET A 150 -0.85 -7.61 -3.18
CA MET A 150 0.57 -7.33 -3.44
C MET A 150 1.02 -5.87 -3.31
N GLY A 151 0.08 -4.94 -3.23
CA GLY A 151 0.33 -3.51 -3.02
C GLY A 151 0.07 -2.70 -4.28
N GLN A 152 1.00 -1.80 -4.61
CA GLN A 152 0.86 -0.81 -5.67
C GLN A 152 1.89 -1.04 -6.77
N TYR A 153 1.42 -1.33 -7.97
CA TYR A 153 2.25 -1.49 -9.18
C TYR A 153 1.63 -0.72 -10.35
N GLN A 154 2.47 -0.12 -11.17
CA GLN A 154 2.06 0.76 -12.26
C GLN A 154 1.63 -0.02 -13.52
N GLN A 155 0.55 -0.80 -13.39
CA GLN A 155 -0.02 -1.66 -14.42
C GLN A 155 -1.56 -1.67 -14.35
N ALA A 156 -2.22 -2.02 -15.45
CA ALA A 156 -3.69 -2.06 -15.51
C ALA A 156 -4.29 -3.39 -15.02
N ASN A 157 -3.46 -4.36 -14.66
CA ASN A 157 -3.89 -5.68 -14.21
C ASN A 157 -4.41 -5.63 -12.77
N LEU A 158 -5.73 -5.80 -12.61
CA LEU A 158 -6.34 -6.03 -11.30
C LEU A 158 -6.07 -7.47 -10.81
N ASP A 159 -6.39 -8.46 -11.64
CA ASP A 159 -5.93 -9.85 -11.47
C ASP A 159 -4.46 -9.96 -11.89
N LEU A 160 -3.63 -10.37 -10.94
CA LEU A 160 -2.17 -10.46 -11.01
C LEU A 160 -1.69 -11.85 -11.47
N LYS A 161 -2.60 -12.80 -11.72
CA LYS A 161 -2.21 -14.07 -12.34
C LYS A 161 -1.57 -13.81 -13.71
N GLY A 162 -0.44 -14.44 -13.96
CA GLY A 162 0.41 -14.22 -15.14
C GLY A 162 1.39 -13.05 -15.03
N CYS A 163 1.30 -12.22 -13.98
CA CYS A 163 2.23 -11.10 -13.78
C CYS A 163 3.51 -11.52 -13.06
N VAL A 164 4.56 -10.72 -13.26
CA VAL A 164 5.80 -10.73 -12.47
C VAL A 164 5.87 -9.41 -11.74
N LEU A 165 6.06 -9.45 -10.42
CA LEU A 165 6.14 -8.26 -9.58
C LEU A 165 7.50 -8.22 -8.91
N GLU A 166 8.17 -7.07 -8.99
CA GLU A 166 9.38 -6.81 -8.21
C GLU A 166 9.00 -6.61 -6.74
N LEU A 167 9.68 -7.32 -5.83
CA LEU A 167 9.56 -7.07 -4.41
C LEU A 167 10.61 -6.01 -4.02
N ALA A 168 10.35 -4.77 -4.41
CA ALA A 168 11.19 -3.61 -4.09
C ALA A 168 10.36 -2.33 -4.00
N GLN A 169 10.88 -1.33 -3.31
CA GLN A 169 10.26 0.00 -3.18
C GLN A 169 10.88 0.98 -4.19
N ARG A 170 10.04 1.65 -4.98
CA ARG A 170 10.43 2.69 -5.96
C ARG A 170 9.37 3.76 -5.98
N ASN A 171 9.71 5.00 -6.36
CA ASN A 171 8.68 6.03 -6.52
C ASN A 171 7.59 5.50 -7.46
N SER A 172 6.33 5.63 -7.03
CA SER A 172 5.10 5.05 -7.60
C SER A 172 4.87 3.54 -7.42
N GLN A 173 5.74 2.79 -6.75
CA GLN A 173 5.61 1.37 -6.44
C GLN A 173 5.69 1.11 -4.92
N ALA A 174 4.78 0.28 -4.41
CA ALA A 174 4.84 -0.17 -3.02
C ALA A 174 4.61 -1.68 -2.94
N SER A 175 5.64 -2.42 -2.55
CA SER A 175 5.55 -3.85 -2.29
C SER A 175 4.93 -4.08 -0.91
N VAL A 176 3.67 -4.54 -0.90
CA VAL A 176 2.95 -4.97 0.30
C VAL A 176 2.54 -6.42 0.08
N PRO A 177 3.42 -7.39 0.39
CA PRO A 177 3.38 -8.71 -0.24
C PRO A 177 2.38 -9.69 0.42
N PHE A 178 1.16 -9.21 0.62
CA PHE A 178 -0.01 -10.01 0.96
C PHE A 178 -0.89 -10.17 -0.28
N MET A 179 -1.19 -11.40 -0.65
CA MET A 179 -2.11 -11.71 -1.74
C MET A 179 -3.35 -12.46 -1.27
N LEU A 180 -4.43 -12.29 -2.02
CA LEU A 180 -5.69 -13.01 -1.90
C LEU A 180 -5.93 -13.80 -3.19
N SER A 181 -6.17 -15.10 -3.04
CA SER A 181 -6.49 -15.99 -4.15
C SER A 181 -7.99 -16.28 -4.22
N SER A 182 -8.52 -16.36 -5.44
CA SER A 182 -9.92 -16.79 -5.68
C SER A 182 -10.22 -18.22 -5.20
N LEU A 183 -9.20 -19.02 -4.86
CA LEU A 183 -9.38 -20.33 -4.26
C LEU A 183 -9.79 -20.27 -2.77
N GLY A 184 -9.82 -19.08 -2.18
CA GLY A 184 -10.28 -18.84 -0.80
C GLY A 184 -9.16 -18.97 0.24
N TYR A 185 -7.98 -18.44 -0.09
CA TYR A 185 -6.87 -18.27 0.84
C TYR A 185 -6.17 -16.92 0.67
N GLY A 186 -5.55 -16.46 1.74
CA GLY A 186 -4.62 -15.32 1.72
C GLY A 186 -3.21 -15.78 2.07
N PHE A 187 -2.20 -15.13 1.49
CA PHE A 187 -0.79 -15.47 1.66
C PHE A 187 0.05 -14.20 1.84
N LEU A 188 0.74 -14.09 2.97
CA LEU A 188 1.73 -13.05 3.24
C LEU A 188 3.13 -13.64 3.10
N TRP A 189 3.93 -13.09 2.19
CA TRP A 189 5.38 -13.28 2.19
C TRP A 189 5.99 -12.43 3.31
N ASN A 190 6.25 -13.04 4.47
CA ASN A 190 6.72 -12.34 5.66
C ASN A 190 8.25 -12.17 5.63
N ASN A 191 8.76 -11.57 4.56
CA ASN A 191 10.18 -11.36 4.35
C ASN A 191 10.44 -10.03 3.61
N PRO A 192 11.18 -9.08 4.22
CA PRO A 192 11.41 -7.75 3.66
C PRO A 192 12.53 -7.68 2.61
N ALA A 193 13.11 -8.81 2.21
CA ALA A 193 14.19 -8.84 1.23
C ALA A 193 13.77 -8.33 -0.15
N VAL A 194 14.72 -7.71 -0.84
CA VAL A 194 14.58 -7.38 -2.26
C VAL A 194 14.47 -8.67 -3.06
N GLY A 195 13.56 -8.71 -4.02
CA GLY A 195 13.27 -9.95 -4.72
C GLY A 195 12.24 -9.81 -5.82
N ARG A 196 11.51 -10.89 -6.07
CA ARG A 196 10.38 -10.89 -7.00
C ARG A 196 9.38 -11.98 -6.64
N VAL A 197 8.15 -11.82 -7.10
CA VAL A 197 7.18 -12.91 -7.22
C VAL A 197 6.75 -13.05 -8.67
N THR A 198 6.63 -14.28 -9.13
CA THR A 198 6.15 -14.63 -10.47
C THR A 198 4.92 -15.51 -10.32
N PHE A 199 3.74 -15.01 -10.72
CA PHE A 199 2.50 -15.78 -10.72
C PHE A 199 2.24 -16.41 -12.09
N ALA A 200 3.23 -17.10 -12.65
CA ALA A 200 3.12 -17.64 -14.00
C ALA A 200 2.05 -18.74 -14.10
N GLN A 201 1.59 -19.02 -15.31
CA GLN A 201 0.59 -20.07 -15.55
C GLN A 201 1.10 -21.49 -15.23
N ASN A 202 2.42 -21.68 -15.21
CA ASN A 202 3.06 -22.98 -15.01
C ASN A 202 3.74 -23.16 -13.64
N VAL A 203 3.99 -22.06 -12.91
CA VAL A 203 4.58 -22.09 -11.55
C VAL A 203 4.39 -20.73 -10.88
N THR A 204 4.09 -20.73 -9.58
CA THR A 204 4.23 -19.56 -8.72
C THR A 204 5.59 -19.60 -8.03
N GLU A 205 6.46 -18.60 -8.23
CA GLU A 205 7.80 -18.55 -7.62
C GLU A 205 7.99 -17.24 -6.85
N TRP A 206 8.28 -17.34 -5.56
CA TRP A 206 8.73 -16.25 -4.71
C TRP A 206 10.24 -16.32 -4.56
N GLU A 207 10.93 -15.19 -4.71
CA GLU A 207 12.37 -15.09 -4.61
C GLU A 207 12.75 -13.96 -3.64
N ALA A 208 13.66 -14.26 -2.72
CA ALA A 208 14.39 -13.28 -1.93
C ALA A 208 15.87 -13.35 -2.29
N GLN A 209 16.47 -12.22 -2.67
CA GLN A 209 17.86 -12.20 -3.12
C GLN A 209 18.83 -12.56 -1.98
N VAL A 210 18.56 -12.06 -0.77
CA VAL A 210 19.31 -12.40 0.45
C VAL A 210 18.33 -12.65 1.58
N SER A 211 18.36 -13.85 2.17
CA SER A 211 17.59 -14.21 3.36
C SER A 211 18.28 -15.33 4.15
N GLU A 212 18.06 -15.37 5.47
CA GLU A 212 18.49 -16.50 6.31
C GLU A 212 17.48 -17.64 6.36
N GLN A 213 16.19 -17.34 6.27
CA GLN A 213 15.11 -18.32 6.36
C GLN A 213 13.96 -18.00 5.41
N LEU A 214 13.17 -19.02 5.10
CA LEU A 214 11.82 -18.87 4.55
C LEU A 214 10.86 -18.53 5.68
N ASP A 215 10.00 -17.53 5.47
CA ASP A 215 8.93 -17.18 6.41
C ASP A 215 7.73 -16.65 5.62
N TYR A 216 6.60 -17.33 5.73
CA TYR A 216 5.33 -16.87 5.19
C TYR A 216 4.18 -17.24 6.11
N TRP A 217 3.09 -16.51 5.96
CA TRP A 217 1.84 -16.74 6.67
C TRP A 217 0.73 -17.01 5.66
N ILE A 218 -0.11 -18.00 5.94
CA ILE A 218 -1.22 -18.40 5.07
C ILE A 218 -2.50 -18.55 5.90
N THR A 219 -3.62 -18.08 5.36
CA THR A 219 -4.94 -18.20 5.99
C THR A 219 -5.97 -18.72 5.01
N ALA A 220 -6.98 -19.44 5.51
CA ALA A 220 -8.13 -19.86 4.71
C ALA A 220 -9.40 -19.14 5.17
N GLY A 221 -10.28 -18.81 4.23
CA GLY A 221 -11.59 -18.22 4.51
C GLY A 221 -12.60 -18.60 3.44
N ASP A 222 -13.89 -18.54 3.78
CA ASP A 222 -14.97 -18.80 2.83
C ASP A 222 -15.29 -17.56 2.00
N THR A 223 -14.95 -16.36 2.50
CA THR A 223 -15.14 -15.09 1.80
C THR A 223 -13.87 -14.24 1.80
N PRO A 224 -13.71 -13.31 0.85
CA PRO A 224 -12.63 -12.33 0.86
C PRO A 224 -12.56 -11.51 2.15
N ALA A 225 -13.71 -11.15 2.72
CA ALA A 225 -13.80 -10.40 3.97
C ALA A 225 -13.20 -11.16 5.17
N GLU A 226 -13.42 -12.48 5.27
CA GLU A 226 -12.79 -13.31 6.29
C GLU A 226 -11.26 -13.34 6.16
N ILE A 227 -10.76 -13.46 4.93
CA ILE A 227 -9.33 -13.49 4.62
C ILE A 227 -8.67 -12.15 4.99
N SER A 228 -9.26 -11.03 4.57
CA SER A 228 -8.77 -9.69 4.91
C SER A 228 -8.80 -9.44 6.42
N ARG A 229 -9.84 -9.91 7.12
CA ARG A 229 -9.93 -9.80 8.59
C ARG A 229 -8.85 -10.63 9.29
N ALA A 230 -8.56 -11.84 8.82
CA ALA A 230 -7.47 -12.65 9.38
C ALA A 230 -6.11 -11.96 9.20
N TYR A 231 -5.85 -11.36 8.03
CA TYR A 231 -4.63 -10.57 7.80
C TYR A 231 -4.54 -9.34 8.72
N ALA A 232 -5.66 -8.67 8.95
CA ALA A 232 -5.76 -7.54 9.88
C ALA A 232 -5.41 -7.95 11.32
N LEU A 233 -5.93 -9.10 11.77
CA LEU A 233 -5.62 -9.63 13.10
C LEU A 233 -4.15 -10.06 13.26
N ALA A 234 -3.47 -10.39 12.16
CA ALA A 234 -2.06 -10.77 12.18
C ALA A 234 -1.10 -9.56 12.08
N THR A 235 -1.51 -8.48 11.41
CA THR A 235 -0.60 -7.36 11.05
C THR A 235 -1.00 -5.99 11.62
N GLY A 236 -2.24 -5.84 12.06
CA GLY A 236 -2.81 -4.68 12.75
C GLY A 236 -3.90 -3.99 11.94
N THR A 237 -4.71 -3.18 12.63
CA THR A 237 -5.72 -2.30 12.01
C THR A 237 -5.26 -0.84 12.06
N PRO A 238 -5.69 0.01 11.10
CA PRO A 238 -5.39 1.44 11.17
C PRO A 238 -6.07 2.08 12.38
N PRO A 239 -5.55 3.21 12.90
CA PRO A 239 -6.27 4.03 13.87
C PRO A 239 -7.59 4.55 13.27
N MET A 240 -8.46 5.13 14.08
CA MET A 240 -9.67 5.76 13.54
C MET A 240 -9.29 7.02 12.76
N MET A 241 -9.76 7.15 11.52
CA MET A 241 -9.48 8.31 10.68
C MET A 241 -10.07 9.59 11.33
N PRO A 242 -9.32 10.70 11.40
CA PRO A 242 -9.84 11.96 11.93
C PRO A 242 -10.84 12.61 10.96
N ASP A 243 -11.81 13.36 11.48
CA ASP A 243 -12.94 13.87 10.69
C ASP A 243 -12.52 14.77 9.52
N TYR A 244 -11.47 15.58 9.68
CA TYR A 244 -10.96 16.45 8.61
C TYR A 244 -10.40 15.66 7.42
N ALA A 245 -9.88 14.44 7.64
CA ALA A 245 -9.22 13.65 6.60
C ALA A 245 -10.22 13.14 5.55
N MET A 246 -11.51 13.04 5.91
CA MET A 246 -12.57 12.65 4.99
C MET A 246 -12.99 13.77 4.02
N GLY A 247 -12.60 15.02 4.29
CA GLY A 247 -12.89 16.16 3.43
C GLY A 247 -11.96 16.28 2.21
N PHE A 248 -11.91 17.48 1.65
CA PHE A 248 -11.06 17.81 0.50
C PHE A 248 -9.67 18.30 0.92
N TRP A 249 -8.64 17.78 0.26
CA TRP A 249 -7.23 18.13 0.48
C TRP A 249 -6.70 18.91 -0.73
N GLN A 250 -6.35 20.18 -0.52
CA GLN A 250 -5.75 21.04 -1.53
C GLN A 250 -4.23 21.00 -1.45
N CYS A 251 -3.58 20.68 -2.56
CA CYS A 251 -2.13 20.72 -2.71
C CYS A 251 -1.73 21.07 -4.15
N LYS A 252 -0.50 21.53 -4.32
CA LYS A 252 0.21 21.58 -5.60
C LYS A 252 1.70 21.45 -5.35
N LEU A 253 2.47 21.20 -6.41
CA LEU A 253 3.90 21.45 -6.42
C LEU A 253 4.13 22.83 -7.04
N ARG A 254 4.41 23.89 -6.29
CA ARG A 254 4.36 24.02 -4.81
C ARG A 254 3.89 25.42 -4.41
N TYR A 255 3.23 25.56 -3.27
CA TYR A 255 3.11 26.88 -2.63
C TYR A 255 4.47 27.26 -2.07
N ARG A 256 5.01 28.41 -2.49
CA ARG A 256 6.41 28.77 -2.20
C ARG A 256 6.56 29.60 -0.94
N THR A 257 5.53 30.33 -0.55
CA THR A 257 5.54 31.24 0.58
C THR A 257 4.28 31.11 1.42
N GLN A 258 4.37 31.59 2.66
CA GLN A 258 3.25 31.67 3.58
C GLN A 258 2.05 32.41 3.00
N GLU A 259 2.28 33.57 2.37
CA GLU A 259 1.19 34.36 1.81
C GLU A 259 0.55 33.66 0.59
N GLU A 260 1.34 33.04 -0.29
CA GLU A 260 0.80 32.29 -1.44
C GLU A 260 -0.16 31.18 -0.98
N LEU A 261 0.18 30.47 0.10
CA LEU A 261 -0.68 29.44 0.68
C LEU A 261 -1.94 30.03 1.33
N LEU A 262 -1.80 31.09 2.13
CA LEU A 262 -2.92 31.74 2.81
C LEU A 262 -3.90 32.38 1.82
N GLU A 263 -3.42 32.96 0.72
CA GLU A 263 -4.25 33.47 -0.37
C GLU A 263 -5.17 32.37 -0.92
N VAL A 264 -4.64 31.16 -1.16
CA VAL A 264 -5.45 30.02 -1.62
C VAL A 264 -6.45 29.58 -0.56
N ALA A 265 -6.04 29.46 0.71
CA ALA A 265 -6.93 29.08 1.80
C ALA A 265 -8.10 30.09 1.95
N ARG A 266 -7.79 31.39 1.96
CA ARG A 266 -8.77 32.47 2.01
C ARG A 266 -9.67 32.47 0.79
N GLU A 267 -9.16 32.17 -0.40
CA GLU A 267 -9.94 32.13 -1.63
C GLU A 267 -10.96 30.98 -1.65
N TYR A 268 -10.58 29.79 -1.16
CA TYR A 268 -11.53 28.69 -0.93
C TYR A 268 -12.68 29.14 -0.01
N LYS A 269 -12.35 29.81 1.10
CA LYS A 269 -13.36 30.30 2.06
C LYS A 269 -14.20 31.44 1.48
N ARG A 270 -13.61 32.37 0.72
CA ARG A 270 -14.31 33.46 0.03
C ARG A 270 -15.32 32.94 -0.99
N ARG A 271 -14.99 31.85 -1.69
CA ARG A 271 -15.88 31.17 -2.64
C ARG A 271 -16.87 30.21 -1.98
N ASN A 272 -16.84 30.07 -0.66
CA ASN A 272 -17.64 29.10 0.10
C ASN A 272 -17.44 27.65 -0.40
N LEU A 273 -16.21 27.30 -0.74
CA LEU A 273 -15.84 25.97 -1.22
C LEU A 273 -15.32 25.10 -0.06
N PRO A 274 -15.68 23.80 -0.02
CA PRO A 274 -15.14 22.88 0.96
C PRO A 274 -13.63 22.72 0.84
N ILE A 275 -12.95 22.83 1.97
CA ILE A 275 -11.52 22.54 2.13
C ILE A 275 -11.29 22.14 3.59
N SER A 276 -10.59 21.03 3.79
CA SER A 276 -10.30 20.48 5.12
C SER A 276 -8.80 20.42 5.40
N VAL A 277 -7.99 20.14 4.38
CA VAL A 277 -6.52 20.12 4.48
C VAL A 277 -5.91 21.01 3.39
N ILE A 278 -4.91 21.81 3.77
CA ILE A 278 -4.02 22.49 2.83
C ILE A 278 -2.57 22.08 3.12
N VAL A 279 -1.75 22.03 2.08
CA VAL A 279 -0.45 21.36 2.15
C VAL A 279 0.69 22.28 1.73
N ILE A 280 1.76 22.29 2.53
CA ILE A 280 3.06 22.85 2.15
C ILE A 280 3.92 21.70 1.62
N ASP A 281 4.25 21.79 0.34
CA ASP A 281 5.10 20.82 -0.35
C ASP A 281 6.59 21.00 0.00
N PHE A 282 7.45 20.17 -0.60
CA PHE A 282 8.90 20.11 -0.42
C PHE A 282 9.64 21.43 -0.69
N PHE A 283 10.88 21.52 -0.18
CA PHE A 283 11.77 22.70 -0.30
C PHE A 283 11.18 24.00 0.26
N HIS A 284 10.39 23.90 1.34
CA HIS A 284 9.98 25.02 2.19
C HIS A 284 10.97 25.29 3.34
N TRP A 285 12.04 24.48 3.42
CA TRP A 285 13.09 24.52 4.43
C TRP A 285 14.36 25.22 3.93
N PRO A 286 15.28 25.64 4.82
CA PRO A 286 16.55 26.22 4.42
C PRO A 286 17.44 25.23 3.65
N ASN A 287 17.59 24.00 4.16
CA ASN A 287 18.26 22.90 3.50
C ASN A 287 17.64 21.54 3.87
N GLN A 288 17.92 20.51 3.08
CA GLN A 288 17.44 19.15 3.32
C GLN A 288 18.06 18.58 4.61
N GLY A 289 17.25 18.09 5.53
CA GLY A 289 17.68 17.60 6.85
C GLY A 289 17.61 18.61 7.99
N ASP A 290 17.22 19.86 7.72
CA ASP A 290 16.96 20.84 8.78
C ASP A 290 15.59 20.61 9.44
N TRP A 291 14.61 20.10 8.66
CA TRP A 291 13.22 19.86 9.05
C TRP A 291 12.62 21.05 9.81
N MET A 292 12.64 22.23 9.19
CA MET A 292 12.02 23.45 9.68
C MET A 292 11.59 24.35 8.52
N PHE A 293 10.72 25.33 8.80
CA PHE A 293 10.40 26.39 7.84
C PHE A 293 11.60 27.32 7.59
N ASP A 294 11.83 27.69 6.33
CA ASP A 294 12.72 28.81 5.98
C ASP A 294 12.03 30.14 6.29
N ALA A 295 12.49 30.84 7.33
CA ALA A 295 11.90 32.09 7.80
C ALA A 295 11.87 33.21 6.74
N ARG A 296 12.63 33.08 5.64
CA ARG A 296 12.60 34.05 4.52
C ARG A 296 11.31 33.94 3.70
N ASP A 297 10.79 32.74 3.55
CA ASP A 297 9.60 32.44 2.75
C ASP A 297 8.36 32.18 3.65
N TRP A 298 8.61 31.83 4.92
CA TRP A 298 7.62 31.50 5.96
C TRP A 298 7.90 32.30 7.24
N PRO A 299 7.70 33.63 7.22
CA PRO A 299 8.18 34.52 8.27
C PRO A 299 7.45 34.36 9.62
N ASP A 300 6.21 33.88 9.63
CA ASP A 300 5.44 33.65 10.86
C ASP A 300 4.54 32.41 10.75
N PRO A 301 5.13 31.20 10.84
CA PRO A 301 4.37 29.96 10.72
C PRO A 301 3.32 29.79 11.82
N ASP A 302 3.55 30.37 13.01
CA ASP A 302 2.62 30.28 14.13
C ASP A 302 1.33 31.05 13.82
N ALA A 303 1.43 32.26 13.26
CA ALA A 303 0.27 33.03 12.78
C ALA A 303 -0.45 32.33 11.61
N MET A 304 0.30 31.75 10.66
CA MET A 304 -0.28 30.98 9.56
C MET A 304 -1.13 29.80 10.06
N ILE A 305 -0.57 29.00 10.99
CA ILE A 305 -1.28 27.84 11.57
C ILE A 305 -2.52 28.30 12.34
N ALA A 306 -2.40 29.38 13.12
CA ALA A 306 -3.54 29.93 13.86
C ALA A 306 -4.66 30.41 12.92
N GLU A 307 -4.31 31.08 11.82
CA GLU A 307 -5.28 31.53 10.82
C GLU A 307 -5.95 30.34 10.13
N LEU A 308 -5.20 29.35 9.65
CA LEU A 308 -5.75 28.15 9.03
C LEU A 308 -6.73 27.43 9.97
N LYS A 309 -6.39 27.30 11.26
CA LYS A 309 -7.29 26.75 12.28
C LYS A 309 -8.56 27.58 12.44
N SER A 310 -8.47 28.92 12.44
CA SER A 310 -9.64 29.80 12.49
C SER A 310 -10.56 29.63 11.27
N LEU A 311 -10.00 29.23 10.13
CA LEU A 311 -10.74 28.88 8.91
C LEU A 311 -11.25 27.43 8.91
N GLY A 312 -10.92 26.61 9.92
CA GLY A 312 -11.25 25.20 9.98
C GLY A 312 -10.49 24.36 8.94
N ILE A 313 -9.22 24.68 8.70
CA ILE A 313 -8.32 23.98 7.77
C ILE A 313 -7.12 23.45 8.55
N GLU A 314 -6.82 22.17 8.37
CA GLU A 314 -5.58 21.57 8.88
C GLU A 314 -4.42 21.79 7.92
N LEU A 315 -3.25 22.09 8.48
CA LEU A 315 -2.01 22.20 7.73
C LEU A 315 -1.28 20.85 7.71
N MET A 316 -0.88 20.42 6.51
CA MET A 316 0.10 19.35 6.33
C MET A 316 1.42 19.90 5.80
N VAL A 317 2.55 19.38 6.28
CA VAL A 317 3.89 19.78 5.83
C VAL A 317 4.66 18.59 5.25
N SER A 318 5.36 18.82 4.14
CA SER A 318 6.30 17.84 3.56
C SER A 318 7.46 17.56 4.51
N VAL A 319 7.86 16.29 4.60
CA VAL A 319 9.03 15.81 5.30
C VAL A 319 9.77 14.89 4.35
N TRP A 320 10.95 15.31 3.94
CA TRP A 320 11.88 14.47 3.20
C TRP A 320 12.84 13.76 4.16
N PRO A 321 13.18 12.47 3.92
CA PRO A 321 14.13 11.71 4.71
C PRO A 321 15.59 12.05 4.38
N THR A 322 15.83 12.95 3.42
CA THR A 322 17.15 13.36 2.96
C THR A 322 17.84 14.28 3.96
N VAL A 323 19.15 14.12 4.08
CA VAL A 323 20.01 14.96 4.91
C VAL A 323 21.20 15.42 4.07
N ASP A 324 21.22 16.71 3.71
CA ASP A 324 22.28 17.29 2.89
C ASP A 324 23.58 17.40 3.70
N ASN A 325 24.69 17.05 3.06
CA ASN A 325 26.00 16.91 3.71
C ASN A 325 26.60 18.21 4.27
N ARG A 326 25.97 19.36 4.04
CA ARG A 326 26.37 20.68 4.58
C ARG A 326 25.62 21.07 5.86
N THR A 327 24.58 20.32 6.25
CA THR A 327 23.76 20.63 7.42
C THR A 327 24.41 20.23 8.75
N GLU A 328 23.98 20.84 9.84
CA GLU A 328 24.35 20.42 11.20
C GLU A 328 23.79 19.02 11.49
N SER A 329 22.55 18.74 11.08
CA SER A 329 21.94 17.41 11.20
C SER A 329 22.78 16.32 10.56
N TYR A 330 23.36 16.55 9.37
CA TYR A 330 24.25 15.56 8.75
C TYR A 330 25.45 15.23 9.64
N ARG A 331 26.09 16.24 10.25
CA ARG A 331 27.23 16.03 11.14
C ARG A 331 26.83 15.19 12.35
N GLU A 332 25.77 15.57 13.04
CA GLU A 332 25.26 14.88 14.24
C GLU A 332 24.86 13.43 13.91
N MET A 333 24.10 13.23 12.84
CA MET A 333 23.61 11.90 12.44
C MET A 333 24.74 11.00 11.96
N ARG A 334 25.72 11.55 11.24
CA ARG A 334 26.90 10.80 10.80
C ARG A 334 27.76 10.34 11.98
N GLU A 335 27.95 11.19 12.99
CA GLU A 335 28.70 10.84 14.20
C GLU A 335 28.03 9.72 15.01
N ASN A 336 26.71 9.63 14.95
CA ASN A 336 25.92 8.62 15.68
C ASN A 336 25.54 7.38 14.83
N GLY A 337 25.91 7.34 13.55
CA GLY A 337 25.57 6.21 12.66
C GLY A 337 24.08 6.12 12.31
N TRP A 338 23.39 7.27 12.23
CA TRP A 338 21.94 7.37 11.97
C TRP A 338 21.57 7.58 10.50
N LEU A 339 22.56 7.50 9.60
CA LEU A 339 22.38 7.66 8.16
C LEU A 339 22.55 6.32 7.44
N VAL A 340 21.79 6.12 6.37
CA VAL A 340 21.95 4.98 5.44
C VAL A 340 23.37 4.98 4.87
N GLN A 341 23.97 3.80 4.79
CA GLN A 341 25.35 3.66 4.32
C GLN A 341 25.39 3.25 2.85
N THR A 342 26.35 3.81 2.11
CA THR A 342 26.73 3.32 0.79
C THR A 342 27.90 2.34 0.93
N GLU A 343 27.75 1.13 0.40
CA GLU A 343 28.74 0.04 0.47
C GLU A 343 29.99 0.34 -0.36
N ARG A 344 29.83 1.02 -1.50
CA ARG A 344 30.89 1.36 -2.45
C ARG A 344 30.65 2.75 -3.05
N GLY A 345 31.74 3.48 -3.28
CA GLY A 345 31.68 4.80 -3.92
C GLY A 345 31.50 5.94 -2.92
N LEU A 346 30.91 7.05 -3.39
CA LEU A 346 30.68 8.23 -2.57
C LEU A 346 29.47 7.99 -1.63
N PRO A 347 29.50 8.52 -0.39
CA PRO A 347 28.40 8.37 0.57
C PRO A 347 27.25 9.35 0.24
N ILE A 348 26.68 9.20 -0.96
CA ILE A 348 25.56 9.98 -1.49
C ILE A 348 24.49 8.97 -1.92
N ASN A 349 23.27 9.12 -1.40
CA ASN A 349 22.14 8.25 -1.75
C ASN A 349 21.21 8.92 -2.77
N MET A 350 21.09 10.24 -2.70
CA MET A 350 20.32 11.05 -3.64
C MET A 350 21.03 12.37 -3.93
N ASP A 351 21.00 12.81 -5.18
CA ASP A 351 21.66 14.03 -5.69
C ASP A 351 20.66 15.12 -6.14
N PHE A 352 19.38 15.01 -5.76
CA PHE A 352 18.35 15.98 -6.09
C PHE A 352 18.50 17.27 -5.26
N LEU A 353 18.87 18.36 -5.94
CA LEU A 353 19.11 19.70 -5.36
C LEU A 353 20.14 19.77 -4.21
N GLY A 354 20.95 18.72 -4.05
CA GLY A 354 21.99 18.61 -3.03
C GLY A 354 22.52 17.19 -2.94
N ASN A 355 23.73 17.02 -2.37
CA ASN A 355 24.29 15.70 -2.12
C ASN A 355 23.80 15.22 -0.76
N THR A 356 22.86 14.29 -0.76
CA THR A 356 22.15 13.88 0.46
C THR A 356 22.35 12.41 0.77
N THR A 357 22.18 12.09 2.05
CA THR A 357 22.10 10.72 2.57
C THR A 357 20.78 10.57 3.31
N TYR A 358 20.12 9.42 3.18
CA TYR A 358 18.87 9.18 3.88
C TYR A 358 19.13 8.96 5.37
N PHE A 359 18.21 9.40 6.23
CA PHE A 359 18.20 8.88 7.60
C PHE A 359 17.82 7.40 7.59
N ASP A 360 18.37 6.64 8.52
CA ASP A 360 18.06 5.23 8.60
C ASP A 360 16.78 4.98 9.41
N ALA A 361 15.64 4.82 8.72
CA ALA A 361 14.37 4.54 9.38
C ALA A 361 14.38 3.25 10.22
N THR A 362 15.25 2.28 9.91
CA THR A 362 15.37 1.04 10.68
C THR A 362 16.10 1.25 12.01
N HIS A 363 16.90 2.31 12.14
CA HIS A 363 17.64 2.63 13.35
C HIS A 363 16.77 3.39 14.37
N PRO A 364 16.57 2.88 15.61
CA PRO A 364 15.71 3.55 16.61
C PRO A 364 16.16 4.97 16.95
N GLY A 365 17.46 5.19 17.23
CA GLY A 365 17.97 6.53 17.52
C GLY A 365 17.82 7.54 16.37
N ALA A 366 17.86 7.09 15.11
CA ALA A 366 17.63 7.98 13.96
C ALA A 366 16.16 8.42 13.91
N ARG A 367 15.22 7.49 14.17
CA ARG A 367 13.79 7.81 14.27
C ARG A 367 13.52 8.84 15.37
N ASP A 368 14.08 8.63 16.56
CA ASP A 368 13.92 9.55 17.69
C ASP A 368 14.45 10.94 17.35
N TYR A 369 15.60 11.02 16.66
CA TYR A 369 16.21 12.28 16.25
C TYR A 369 15.36 13.04 15.22
N VAL A 370 14.92 12.36 14.16
CA VAL A 370 14.09 12.96 13.10
C VAL A 370 12.74 13.42 13.66
N TRP A 371 12.07 12.58 14.44
CA TRP A 371 10.84 12.98 15.14
C TRP A 371 11.10 14.18 16.06
N GLY A 372 12.17 14.17 16.85
CA GLY A 372 12.48 15.28 17.76
C GLY A 372 12.66 16.63 17.06
N LYS A 373 13.26 16.65 15.86
CA LYS A 373 13.36 17.85 15.01
C LYS A 373 12.00 18.27 14.46
N ALA A 374 11.28 17.34 13.82
CA ALA A 374 9.96 17.62 13.26
C ALA A 374 8.96 18.07 14.33
N LYS A 375 9.03 17.48 15.53
CA LYS A 375 8.21 17.84 16.67
C LYS A 375 8.42 19.30 17.06
N ARG A 376 9.66 19.66 17.34
CA ARG A 376 10.04 21.02 17.77
C ARG A 376 9.67 22.07 16.73
N ASN A 377 9.88 21.77 15.45
CA ASN A 377 9.81 22.74 14.38
C ASN A 377 8.44 22.81 13.69
N TYR A 378 7.56 21.83 13.90
CA TYR A 378 6.24 21.76 13.28
C TYR A 378 5.14 21.35 14.27
N TYR A 379 5.28 20.18 14.93
CA TYR A 379 4.21 19.62 15.77
C TYR A 379 3.87 20.53 16.97
N ASP A 380 4.89 21.05 17.66
CA ASP A 380 4.74 21.94 18.81
C ASP A 380 4.15 23.30 18.42
N LYS A 381 4.26 23.69 17.15
CA LYS A 381 3.59 24.86 16.56
C LYS A 381 2.13 24.59 16.20
N GLY A 382 1.71 23.32 16.25
CA GLY A 382 0.33 22.90 16.06
C GLY A 382 0.04 22.23 14.71
N VAL A 383 1.06 21.85 13.93
CA VAL A 383 0.91 20.99 12.74
C VAL A 383 0.65 19.56 13.18
N LYS A 384 -0.43 18.94 12.67
CA LYS A 384 -0.84 17.57 13.05
C LYS A 384 -0.81 16.57 11.91
N LEU A 385 -0.38 17.00 10.72
CA LEU A 385 -0.27 16.17 9.53
C LEU A 385 1.12 16.29 8.92
N PHE A 386 1.74 15.15 8.65
CA PHE A 386 3.02 15.09 7.95
C PHE A 386 2.85 14.34 6.63
N TRP A 387 3.40 14.93 5.58
CA TRP A 387 3.60 14.28 4.30
C TRP A 387 5.00 13.69 4.29
N LEU A 388 5.08 12.40 4.61
CA LEU A 388 6.30 11.60 4.63
C LEU A 388 6.62 11.13 3.20
N ASP A 389 7.23 12.05 2.45
CA ASP A 389 7.59 11.86 1.06
C ASP A 389 8.92 11.11 0.91
N GLU A 390 9.25 10.65 -0.29
CA GLU A 390 10.45 9.83 -0.54
C GLU A 390 10.54 8.58 0.36
N ALA A 391 9.41 7.93 0.60
CA ALA A 391 9.29 6.91 1.64
C ALA A 391 9.87 5.53 1.27
N GLU A 392 10.35 5.33 0.05
CA GLU A 392 10.87 4.06 -0.43
C GLU A 392 12.17 3.58 0.26
N PRO A 393 13.26 4.38 0.33
CA PRO A 393 13.47 5.75 -0.17
C PRO A 393 13.98 5.81 -1.63
N GLU A 394 13.77 6.95 -2.31
CA GLU A 394 14.07 7.12 -3.74
C GLU A 394 15.56 7.35 -4.00
N PHE A 395 16.35 6.27 -4.00
CA PHE A 395 17.74 6.36 -4.41
C PHE A 395 17.86 6.93 -5.84
N SER A 396 18.79 7.86 -6.07
CA SER A 396 19.06 8.37 -7.44
C SER A 396 19.40 7.22 -8.40
N VAL A 397 20.02 6.16 -7.86
CA VAL A 397 20.20 4.88 -8.54
C VAL A 397 19.77 3.76 -7.61
N TYR A 398 18.79 2.97 -8.03
CA TYR A 398 18.21 1.84 -7.28
C TYR A 398 19.10 0.58 -7.32
N ASP A 399 20.40 0.75 -7.03
CA ASP A 399 21.37 -0.33 -6.84
C ASP A 399 21.27 -0.85 -5.40
N TYR A 400 20.23 -1.63 -5.11
CA TYR A 400 19.91 -2.09 -3.75
C TYR A 400 21.05 -2.87 -3.06
N ASP A 401 21.98 -3.46 -3.83
CA ASP A 401 23.18 -4.12 -3.31
C ASP A 401 24.23 -3.16 -2.76
N ASN A 402 24.15 -1.88 -3.13
CA ASN A 402 25.09 -0.85 -2.74
C ASN A 402 24.67 -0.06 -1.48
N TYR A 403 23.56 -0.42 -0.84
CA TYR A 403 23.06 0.28 0.34
C TYR A 403 22.89 -0.65 1.54
N ARG A 404 23.09 -0.09 2.74
CA ARG A 404 22.92 -0.79 4.01
C ARG A 404 22.19 0.05 5.04
N TYR A 405 21.24 -0.59 5.71
CA TYR A 405 20.55 -0.09 6.90
C TYR A 405 21.13 -0.73 8.17
N HIS A 406 20.73 -0.21 9.32
CA HIS A 406 21.02 -0.71 10.65
C HIS A 406 20.50 -2.14 10.81
N ALA A 407 19.30 -2.41 10.29
CA ALA A 407 18.71 -3.75 10.30
C ALA A 407 19.42 -4.76 9.38
N GLY A 408 20.26 -4.31 8.42
CA GLY A 408 20.96 -5.18 7.49
C GLY A 408 21.17 -4.57 6.10
N PRO A 409 21.79 -5.31 5.16
CA PRO A 409 21.87 -4.91 3.75
C PRO A 409 20.47 -4.65 3.17
N VAL A 410 20.34 -3.68 2.27
CA VAL A 410 19.03 -3.38 1.64
C VAL A 410 18.50 -4.58 0.86
N LEU A 411 19.36 -5.42 0.27
CA LEU A 411 18.91 -6.68 -0.34
C LEU A 411 18.16 -7.64 0.60
N GLU A 412 18.40 -7.56 1.90
CA GLU A 412 17.80 -8.45 2.90
C GLU A 412 16.62 -7.82 3.63
N VAL A 413 16.66 -6.51 3.89
CA VAL A 413 15.66 -5.84 4.73
C VAL A 413 15.04 -4.60 4.09
N GLY A 414 15.40 -4.31 2.84
CA GLY A 414 15.12 -3.03 2.18
C GLY A 414 13.66 -2.60 2.21
N ASN A 415 12.75 -3.56 1.98
CA ASN A 415 11.33 -3.26 1.82
C ASN A 415 10.66 -2.76 3.09
N ILE A 416 11.26 -2.95 4.27
CA ILE A 416 10.67 -2.51 5.55
C ILE A 416 10.80 -1.00 5.79
N TYR A 417 11.68 -0.31 5.06
CA TYR A 417 11.98 1.11 5.28
C TYR A 417 10.73 2.01 5.38
N PRO A 418 9.76 2.01 4.43
CA PRO A 418 8.57 2.85 4.51
C PRO A 418 7.73 2.61 5.76
N ARG A 419 7.60 1.34 6.21
CA ARG A 419 6.89 0.99 7.43
C ARG A 419 7.56 1.61 8.65
N MET A 420 8.89 1.59 8.68
CA MET A 420 9.65 2.17 9.79
C MET A 420 9.64 3.70 9.74
N TYR A 421 9.57 4.31 8.56
CA TYR A 421 9.38 5.74 8.42
C TYR A 421 8.00 6.19 8.93
N ALA A 422 6.93 5.47 8.57
CA ALA A 422 5.59 5.68 9.14
C ALA A 422 5.63 5.60 10.67
N LYS A 423 6.27 4.54 11.19
CA LYS A 423 6.39 4.29 12.62
C LYS A 423 7.10 5.42 13.36
N THR A 424 8.12 6.07 12.77
CA THR A 424 8.81 7.23 13.36
C THR A 424 7.84 8.31 13.81
N PHE A 425 6.96 8.75 12.92
CA PHE A 425 6.02 9.83 13.20
C PHE A 425 4.82 9.34 14.00
N PHE A 426 4.35 8.12 13.73
CA PHE A 426 3.24 7.54 14.48
C PHE A 426 3.56 7.40 15.97
N ASP A 427 4.68 6.77 16.32
CA ASP A 427 5.07 6.57 17.72
C ASP A 427 5.27 7.91 18.42
N GLY A 428 5.92 8.86 17.75
CA GLY A 428 6.15 10.20 18.27
C GLY A 428 4.86 10.95 18.58
N MET A 429 3.94 11.02 17.61
CA MET A 429 2.64 11.67 17.78
C MET A 429 1.79 10.97 18.84
N LYS A 430 1.83 9.63 18.93
CA LYS A 430 1.14 8.87 19.98
C LYS A 430 1.70 9.15 21.37
N ALA A 431 3.03 9.26 21.50
CA ALA A 431 3.67 9.60 22.76
C ALA A 431 3.26 11.00 23.26
N ASP A 432 2.96 11.92 22.34
CA ASP A 432 2.46 13.27 22.64
C ASP A 432 0.93 13.37 22.74
N GLY A 433 0.22 12.24 22.69
CA GLY A 433 -1.22 12.15 22.99
C GLY A 433 -2.16 12.19 21.80
N GLU A 434 -1.69 12.05 20.55
CA GLU A 434 -2.58 11.99 19.39
C GLU A 434 -3.15 10.60 19.16
N ASP A 435 -4.46 10.40 19.30
CA ASP A 435 -5.06 9.09 19.12
C ASP A 435 -5.45 8.74 17.67
N GLN A 436 -5.68 9.75 16.83
CA GLN A 436 -6.14 9.61 15.45
C GLN A 436 -5.05 9.99 14.44
N VAL A 437 -3.86 9.41 14.61
CA VAL A 437 -2.71 9.73 13.76
C VAL A 437 -2.97 9.31 12.31
N ILE A 438 -2.73 10.23 11.38
CA ILE A 438 -2.70 9.99 9.95
C ILE A 438 -1.56 10.79 9.32
N ASN A 439 -0.75 10.14 8.49
CA ASN A 439 0.32 10.76 7.72
C ASN A 439 0.25 10.30 6.26
N LEU A 440 0.57 11.19 5.33
CA LEU A 440 0.60 10.89 3.90
C LEU A 440 1.96 10.24 3.55
N LEU A 441 1.99 9.00 3.08
CA LEU A 441 3.19 8.21 2.75
C LEU A 441 3.26 7.80 1.28
N ARG A 442 4.44 7.86 0.66
CA ARG A 442 4.57 7.49 -0.77
C ARG A 442 4.61 5.98 -0.99
N CYS A 443 5.04 5.28 0.04
CA CYS A 443 5.33 3.86 -0.02
C CYS A 443 4.93 3.18 1.29
N ALA A 444 4.80 1.86 1.26
CA ALA A 444 4.39 1.04 2.39
C ALA A 444 4.99 -0.37 2.28
N TRP A 445 4.98 -1.06 3.41
CA TRP A 445 5.18 -2.50 3.50
C TRP A 445 4.08 -3.15 4.37
N ALA A 446 4.06 -4.49 4.45
CA ALA A 446 3.08 -5.23 5.24
C ALA A 446 2.98 -4.71 6.69
N GLY A 447 1.76 -4.40 7.14
CA GLY A 447 1.50 -3.85 8.47
C GLY A 447 1.74 -2.34 8.60
N SER A 448 1.90 -1.58 7.52
CA SER A 448 2.04 -0.11 7.61
C SER A 448 0.73 0.59 8.00
N GLN A 449 -0.43 -0.02 7.75
CA GLN A 449 -1.74 0.56 8.02
C GLN A 449 -1.93 0.96 9.50
N LYS A 450 -1.39 0.19 10.44
CA LYS A 450 -1.51 0.48 11.87
C LYS A 450 -0.74 1.70 12.34
N TYR A 451 0.19 2.18 11.52
CA TYR A 451 0.95 3.41 11.78
C TYR A 451 0.31 4.64 11.12
N GLY A 452 -0.99 4.58 10.82
CA GLY A 452 -1.72 5.71 10.26
C GLY A 452 -1.28 6.09 8.84
N ALA A 453 -0.80 5.12 8.06
CA ALA A 453 -0.27 5.37 6.72
C ALA A 453 -1.39 5.56 5.69
N LEU A 454 -1.64 6.81 5.30
CA LEU A 454 -2.39 7.14 4.09
C LEU A 454 -1.41 7.09 2.91
N VAL A 455 -1.48 6.05 2.09
CA VAL A 455 -0.56 5.89 0.96
C VAL A 455 -1.06 6.64 -0.27
N TRP A 456 -0.18 7.31 -1.03
CA TRP A 456 -0.53 7.77 -2.38
C TRP A 456 0.39 7.20 -3.45
N SER A 457 -0.06 7.30 -4.70
CA SER A 457 0.54 6.57 -5.81
C SER A 457 1.85 7.10 -6.39
N GLY A 458 2.48 8.10 -5.75
CA GLY A 458 3.71 8.72 -6.24
C GLY A 458 3.59 9.42 -7.60
N ASP A 459 4.75 9.64 -8.22
CA ASP A 459 4.95 10.64 -9.26
C ASP A 459 4.62 10.13 -10.67
N ILE A 460 3.34 9.88 -10.88
CA ILE A 460 2.83 9.33 -12.14
C ILE A 460 2.57 10.41 -13.20
N HIS A 461 2.65 10.05 -14.48
CA HIS A 461 2.29 10.95 -15.56
C HIS A 461 0.77 11.23 -15.60
N SER A 462 0.38 12.47 -15.91
CA SER A 462 -1.00 12.89 -16.17
C SER A 462 -1.53 12.30 -17.48
N SER A 463 -2.05 11.07 -17.44
CA SER A 463 -2.68 10.41 -18.59
C SER A 463 -3.81 9.46 -18.19
N PHE A 464 -4.74 9.18 -19.12
CA PHE A 464 -5.76 8.15 -18.94
C PHE A 464 -5.17 6.74 -18.75
N ARG A 465 -3.96 6.47 -19.28
CA ARG A 465 -3.24 5.22 -18.99
C ARG A 465 -2.89 5.13 -17.51
N SER A 466 -2.33 6.20 -16.96
CA SER A 466 -2.01 6.26 -15.54
C SER A 466 -3.27 6.16 -14.67
N LEU A 467 -4.38 6.78 -15.06
CA LEU A 467 -5.66 6.64 -14.37
C LEU A 467 -6.11 5.17 -14.28
N ARG A 468 -6.03 4.41 -15.39
CA ARG A 468 -6.35 2.97 -15.39
C ARG A 468 -5.40 2.16 -14.50
N ASN A 469 -4.11 2.48 -14.52
CA ASN A 469 -3.15 1.82 -13.63
C ASN A 469 -3.47 2.12 -12.16
N GLN A 470 -3.83 3.36 -11.84
CA GLN A 470 -4.17 3.76 -10.46
C GLN A 470 -5.45 3.11 -9.97
N PHE A 471 -6.42 2.90 -10.86
CA PHE A 471 -7.62 2.14 -10.54
C PHE A 471 -7.28 0.73 -10.05
N ALA A 472 -6.47 -0.01 -10.83
CA ALA A 472 -6.04 -1.35 -10.44
C ALA A 472 -5.16 -1.32 -9.17
N ALA A 473 -4.23 -0.37 -9.08
CA ALA A 473 -3.32 -0.24 -7.95
C ALA A 473 -4.03 0.07 -6.62
N GLY A 474 -4.99 1.00 -6.61
CA GLY A 474 -5.74 1.35 -5.39
C GLY A 474 -6.57 0.18 -4.86
N LEU A 475 -7.20 -0.59 -5.74
CA LEU A 475 -7.95 -1.78 -5.35
C LEU A 475 -7.04 -2.88 -4.80
N ASN A 476 -5.88 -3.11 -5.45
CA ASN A 476 -4.88 -4.05 -4.99
C ASN A 476 -4.20 -3.62 -3.67
N MET A 477 -4.00 -2.31 -3.43
CA MET A 477 -3.56 -1.78 -2.14
C MET A 477 -4.59 -2.05 -1.03
N GLY A 478 -5.88 -1.88 -1.33
CA GLY A 478 -6.97 -2.24 -0.42
C GLY A 478 -6.92 -3.72 -0.02
N ILE A 479 -6.82 -4.63 -0.99
CA ILE A 479 -6.71 -6.08 -0.74
C ILE A 479 -5.42 -6.42 0.02
N ALA A 480 -4.30 -5.73 -0.25
CA ALA A 480 -3.03 -5.86 0.48
C ALA A 480 -3.10 -5.34 1.93
N GLY A 481 -4.26 -4.82 2.35
CA GLY A 481 -4.57 -4.37 3.70
C GLY A 481 -4.12 -2.94 4.01
N ILE A 482 -3.93 -2.11 2.99
CA ILE A 482 -3.74 -0.65 3.12
C ILE A 482 -5.03 0.05 2.69
N PRO A 483 -6.00 0.26 3.60
CA PRO A 483 -7.31 0.82 3.25
C PRO A 483 -7.28 2.34 3.03
N TRP A 484 -6.28 3.02 3.60
CA TRP A 484 -6.08 4.46 3.43
C TRP A 484 -5.16 4.69 2.24
N TRP A 485 -5.78 4.97 1.11
CA TRP A 485 -5.08 5.16 -0.15
C TRP A 485 -5.67 6.33 -0.96
N THR A 486 -4.84 7.01 -1.74
CA THR A 486 -5.26 8.10 -2.64
C THR A 486 -4.31 8.28 -3.83
N THR A 487 -4.59 9.26 -4.68
CA THR A 487 -3.76 9.64 -5.81
C THR A 487 -3.59 11.15 -5.87
N ASP A 488 -2.69 11.61 -6.70
CA ASP A 488 -2.77 12.96 -7.25
C ASP A 488 -3.92 13.04 -8.25
N ILE A 489 -5.01 13.74 -7.90
CA ILE A 489 -6.10 13.95 -8.86
C ILE A 489 -5.55 14.71 -10.09
N GLY A 490 -5.61 14.05 -11.25
CA GLY A 490 -5.03 14.54 -12.52
C GLY A 490 -3.62 13.99 -12.81
N GLY A 491 -3.03 13.17 -11.95
CA GLY A 491 -1.63 12.72 -12.02
C GLY A 491 -0.64 13.80 -11.59
N PHE A 492 0.66 13.47 -11.53
CA PHE A 492 1.69 14.37 -11.04
C PHE A 492 2.32 15.20 -12.18
N HIS A 493 2.91 14.56 -13.19
CA HIS A 493 3.70 15.22 -14.25
C HIS A 493 2.96 15.38 -15.58
N GLY A 494 3.20 16.50 -16.27
CA GLY A 494 2.85 16.69 -17.70
C GLY A 494 1.44 17.20 -17.95
N GLY A 495 0.69 17.52 -16.90
CA GLY A 495 -0.64 18.13 -17.00
C GLY A 495 -0.54 19.63 -17.26
N ASN A 496 -0.80 20.06 -18.51
CA ASN A 496 -0.82 21.48 -18.88
C ASN A 496 -2.18 22.10 -18.57
N ILE A 497 -2.20 23.16 -17.77
CA ILE A 497 -3.44 23.81 -17.31
C ILE A 497 -4.24 24.50 -18.42
N HIS A 498 -3.67 24.65 -19.61
CA HIS A 498 -4.30 25.25 -20.78
C HIS A 498 -4.72 24.23 -21.84
N ASP A 499 -4.43 22.95 -21.65
CA ASP A 499 -4.78 21.88 -22.61
C ASP A 499 -6.17 21.30 -22.31
N PRO A 500 -7.15 21.43 -23.22
CA PRO A 500 -8.48 20.84 -23.05
C PRO A 500 -8.46 19.32 -22.84
N LYS A 501 -7.45 18.61 -23.37
CA LYS A 501 -7.31 17.16 -23.13
C LYS A 501 -6.97 16.86 -21.68
N PHE A 502 -6.11 17.69 -21.09
CA PHE A 502 -5.81 17.59 -19.66
C PHE A 502 -7.02 17.95 -18.81
N HIS A 503 -7.84 18.94 -19.22
CA HIS A 503 -9.08 19.27 -18.52
C HIS A 503 -10.04 18.09 -18.48
N GLU A 504 -10.22 17.37 -19.59
CA GLU A 504 -11.04 16.16 -19.60
C GLU A 504 -10.49 15.09 -18.64
N LEU A 505 -9.18 14.82 -18.69
CA LEU A 505 -8.53 13.89 -17.76
C LEU A 505 -8.76 14.31 -16.30
N LEU A 506 -8.53 15.58 -15.98
CA LEU A 506 -8.68 16.13 -14.65
C LEU A 506 -10.10 15.94 -14.14
N ILE A 507 -11.12 16.26 -14.95
CA ILE A 507 -12.53 16.06 -14.60
C ILE A 507 -12.81 14.60 -14.29
N ARG A 508 -12.40 13.67 -15.15
CA ARG A 508 -12.65 12.23 -14.94
C ARG A 508 -11.95 11.70 -13.69
N TRP A 509 -10.73 12.15 -13.45
CA TRP A 509 -9.97 11.78 -12.26
C TRP A 509 -10.59 12.37 -10.99
N PHE A 510 -11.06 13.62 -11.04
CA PHE A 510 -11.69 14.28 -9.90
C PHE A 510 -13.01 13.63 -9.53
N GLN A 511 -13.82 13.24 -10.52
CA GLN A 511 -15.04 12.44 -10.34
C GLN A 511 -14.75 11.11 -9.65
N TRP A 512 -13.69 10.40 -10.05
CA TRP A 512 -13.25 9.18 -9.37
C TRP A 512 -12.70 9.46 -7.96
N GLY A 513 -11.98 10.57 -7.77
CA GLY A 513 -11.41 11.00 -6.50
C GLY A 513 -12.45 11.26 -5.40
N VAL A 514 -13.69 11.66 -5.77
CA VAL A 514 -14.82 11.75 -4.82
C VAL A 514 -15.05 10.43 -4.09
N PHE A 515 -14.89 9.31 -4.81
CA PHE A 515 -15.12 7.94 -4.34
C PHE A 515 -13.81 7.19 -4.03
N SER A 516 -12.71 7.92 -3.82
CA SER A 516 -11.49 7.36 -3.25
C SER A 516 -11.50 7.46 -1.72
N PRO A 517 -10.73 6.64 -0.97
CA PRO A 517 -10.69 6.71 0.48
C PRO A 517 -10.41 8.14 1.00
N VAL A 518 -9.44 8.83 0.39
CA VAL A 518 -9.18 10.26 0.59
C VAL A 518 -9.24 11.01 -0.75
N MET A 519 -9.86 12.18 -0.77
CA MET A 519 -9.98 13.04 -1.94
C MET A 519 -8.93 14.15 -1.91
N ARG A 520 -7.86 14.00 -2.71
CA ARG A 520 -6.70 14.90 -2.71
C ARG A 520 -6.34 15.39 -4.10
N LEU A 521 -6.31 16.72 -4.26
CA LEU A 521 -5.81 17.38 -5.46
C LEU A 521 -4.33 17.74 -5.27
N HIS A 522 -3.47 17.25 -6.17
CA HIS A 522 -2.04 17.55 -6.18
C HIS A 522 -1.47 17.39 -7.59
N GLY A 523 -0.30 17.98 -7.83
CA GLY A 523 0.58 17.68 -8.96
C GLY A 523 1.48 18.85 -9.36
N ASN A 524 2.43 18.55 -10.26
CA ASN A 524 3.37 19.48 -10.85
C ASN A 524 2.89 19.91 -12.24
N ARG A 525 2.07 20.97 -12.28
CA ARG A 525 1.37 21.41 -13.48
C ARG A 525 2.25 22.21 -14.42
N ASP A 526 2.03 22.04 -15.72
CA ASP A 526 2.67 22.85 -16.75
C ASP A 526 1.84 24.10 -17.10
N PRO A 527 2.48 25.22 -17.49
CA PRO A 527 3.94 25.40 -17.58
C PRO A 527 4.61 25.61 -16.22
N GLN A 528 5.75 24.95 -15.99
CA GLN A 528 6.55 25.17 -14.79
C GLN A 528 7.18 26.57 -14.75
N ILE A 529 7.34 27.08 -13.53
CA ILE A 529 7.91 28.39 -13.19
C ILE A 529 9.24 28.14 -12.46
N LEU A 530 10.34 28.55 -13.09
CA LEU A 530 11.68 28.45 -12.53
C LEU A 530 11.85 29.41 -11.34
N PRO A 531 12.70 29.06 -10.36
CA PRO A 531 13.01 29.97 -9.26
C PRO A 531 13.73 31.22 -9.81
N ALA A 532 13.41 32.39 -9.26
CA ALA A 532 14.03 33.66 -9.67
C ALA A 532 15.55 33.65 -9.45
N GLN A 533 16.01 32.94 -8.42
CA GLN A 533 17.43 32.66 -8.19
C GLN A 533 17.62 31.14 -8.22
N PRO A 534 18.45 30.59 -9.11
CA PRO A 534 18.68 29.14 -9.16
C PRO A 534 19.41 28.61 -7.93
N TYR A 535 20.15 29.48 -7.22
CA TYR A 535 20.84 29.17 -5.97
C TYR A 535 20.66 30.32 -4.97
N ARG A 536 20.49 29.97 -3.69
CA ARG A 536 20.52 30.89 -2.54
C ARG A 536 21.49 30.30 -1.52
N ASP A 537 22.51 31.06 -1.14
CA ASP A 537 23.58 30.61 -0.23
C ASP A 537 24.29 29.30 -0.67
N GLY A 538 24.40 29.09 -1.99
CA GLY A 538 24.98 27.87 -2.56
C GLY A 538 24.06 26.64 -2.50
N ILE A 539 22.80 26.80 -2.09
CA ILE A 539 21.77 25.76 -2.06
C ILE A 539 20.87 25.93 -3.30
N ALA A 540 20.71 24.87 -4.08
CA ALA A 540 19.88 24.91 -5.29
C ALA A 540 18.41 25.14 -4.91
N GLN A 541 17.71 26.00 -5.65
CA GLN A 541 16.33 26.36 -5.35
C GLN A 541 15.35 25.53 -6.21
N CYS A 542 14.25 25.12 -5.60
CA CYS A 542 13.25 24.27 -6.26
C CYS A 542 12.26 25.09 -7.12
N PRO A 543 11.94 24.67 -8.36
CA PRO A 543 10.88 25.27 -9.16
C PRO A 543 9.49 25.04 -8.54
N THR A 544 8.46 25.65 -9.16
CA THR A 544 7.04 25.35 -8.93
C THR A 544 6.34 25.08 -10.25
N GLY A 545 5.35 24.20 -10.26
CA GLY A 545 4.37 24.11 -11.34
C GLY A 545 3.40 25.29 -11.36
N ALA A 546 2.55 25.29 -12.39
CA ALA A 546 1.44 26.21 -12.58
C ALA A 546 0.34 26.05 -11.49
N PRO A 547 -0.64 26.97 -11.40
CA PRO A 547 -1.78 26.84 -10.49
C PRO A 547 -2.51 25.49 -10.60
N ASN A 548 -3.04 24.99 -9.47
CA ASN A 548 -3.72 23.69 -9.38
C ASN A 548 -4.91 23.77 -8.41
N GLU A 549 -5.57 24.92 -8.34
CA GLU A 549 -6.81 25.11 -7.59
C GLU A 549 -8.00 24.79 -8.50
N VAL A 550 -9.17 24.47 -7.96
CA VAL A 550 -10.32 24.06 -8.78
C VAL A 550 -10.80 25.14 -9.77
N TRP A 551 -10.46 26.41 -9.52
CA TRP A 551 -10.77 27.55 -10.40
C TRP A 551 -9.69 27.85 -11.45
N SER A 552 -8.61 27.06 -11.53
CA SER A 552 -7.47 27.32 -12.41
C SER A 552 -7.66 26.84 -13.86
N TYR A 553 -8.78 26.18 -14.17
CA TYR A 553 -8.98 25.43 -15.42
C TYR A 553 -10.11 25.95 -16.31
N GLY A 554 -10.62 27.16 -16.03
CA GLY A 554 -11.79 27.73 -16.72
C GLY A 554 -13.11 27.41 -16.01
N GLU A 555 -14.15 28.17 -16.37
CA GLU A 555 -15.44 28.17 -15.67
C GLU A 555 -16.16 26.82 -15.76
N GLU A 556 -16.26 26.23 -16.95
CA GLU A 556 -16.93 24.93 -17.14
C GLU A 556 -16.28 23.79 -16.33
N VAL A 557 -14.95 23.78 -16.26
CA VAL A 557 -14.21 22.80 -15.45
C VAL A 557 -14.47 23.08 -13.97
N CYS A 558 -14.34 24.34 -13.53
CA CYS A 558 -14.56 24.76 -12.15
C CYS A 558 -15.96 24.34 -11.65
N ASP A 559 -17.01 24.49 -12.45
CA ASP A 559 -18.37 24.09 -12.09
C ASP A 559 -18.47 22.58 -11.80
N VAL A 560 -17.84 21.75 -12.64
CA VAL A 560 -17.83 20.29 -12.42
C VAL A 560 -17.04 19.91 -11.17
N LEU A 561 -15.86 20.52 -10.98
CA LEU A 561 -15.00 20.21 -9.83
C LEU A 561 -15.67 20.66 -8.51
N THR A 562 -16.30 21.82 -8.47
CA THR A 562 -17.00 22.32 -7.28
C THR A 562 -18.25 21.50 -6.95
N GLY A 563 -18.97 20.99 -7.95
CA GLY A 563 -20.04 20.00 -7.74
C GLY A 563 -19.52 18.71 -7.10
N CYS A 564 -18.35 18.23 -7.50
CA CYS A 564 -17.68 17.08 -6.90
C CYS A 564 -17.26 17.34 -5.43
N LEU A 565 -16.78 18.55 -5.10
CA LEU A 565 -16.49 18.94 -3.72
C LEU A 565 -17.74 18.88 -2.84
N ALA A 566 -18.86 19.42 -3.34
CA ALA A 566 -20.14 19.37 -2.62
C ALA A 566 -20.64 17.94 -2.41
N LEU A 567 -20.49 17.07 -3.41
CA LEU A 567 -20.83 15.65 -3.30
C LEU A 567 -19.97 14.95 -2.24
N ARG A 568 -18.66 15.21 -2.20
CA ARG A 568 -17.77 14.65 -1.18
C ARG A 568 -18.19 15.02 0.24
N GLU A 569 -18.61 16.28 0.46
CA GLU A 569 -19.11 16.70 1.77
C GLU A 569 -20.40 15.97 2.17
N LYS A 570 -21.33 15.76 1.23
CA LYS A 570 -22.55 14.96 1.49
C LYS A 570 -22.25 13.50 1.84
N LEU A 571 -21.16 12.94 1.32
CA LEU A 571 -20.74 11.56 1.56
C LEU A 571 -20.03 11.37 2.92
N LYS A 572 -19.63 12.44 3.62
CA LYS A 572 -18.86 12.32 4.87
C LYS A 572 -19.48 11.40 5.93
N PRO A 573 -20.81 11.41 6.21
CA PRO A 573 -21.41 10.48 7.16
C PRO A 573 -21.23 9.01 6.76
N TYR A 574 -21.39 8.71 5.47
CA TYR A 574 -21.17 7.37 4.93
C TYR A 574 -19.68 6.97 5.02
N ILE A 575 -18.78 7.86 4.59
CA ILE A 575 -17.33 7.62 4.67
C ILE A 575 -16.89 7.39 6.12
N LYS A 576 -17.46 8.12 7.08
CA LYS A 576 -17.18 7.93 8.52
C LYS A 576 -17.52 6.51 8.97
N ALA A 577 -18.68 5.99 8.59
CA ALA A 577 -19.06 4.60 8.88
C ALA A 577 -18.09 3.59 8.24
N LEU A 578 -17.65 3.85 7.00
CA LEU A 578 -16.63 3.00 6.36
C LEU A 578 -15.28 3.06 7.10
N MET A 579 -14.87 4.23 7.58
CA MET A 579 -13.63 4.39 8.34
C MET A 579 -13.71 3.74 9.72
N GLU A 580 -14.88 3.70 10.36
CA GLU A 580 -15.11 2.95 11.60
C GLU A 580 -15.01 1.44 11.38
N GLU A 581 -15.59 0.93 10.29
CA GLU A 581 -15.45 -0.47 9.88
C GLU A 581 -13.98 -0.81 9.59
N THR A 582 -13.30 0.06 8.84
CA THR A 582 -11.88 -0.03 8.52
C THR A 582 -11.02 -0.05 9.78
N HIS A 583 -11.29 0.81 10.75
CA HIS A 583 -10.55 0.83 12.02
C HIS A 583 -10.71 -0.47 12.82
N LYS A 584 -11.92 -1.05 12.83
CA LYS A 584 -12.23 -2.27 13.60
C LYS A 584 -11.74 -3.55 12.92
N HIS A 585 -11.77 -3.60 11.59
CA HIS A 585 -11.63 -4.85 10.83
C HIS A 585 -10.63 -4.77 9.68
N ASN A 586 -10.05 -3.60 9.43
CA ASN A 586 -9.23 -3.30 8.25
C ASN A 586 -9.94 -3.60 6.92
N THR A 587 -11.28 -3.55 6.90
CA THR A 587 -12.04 -3.70 5.67
C THR A 587 -11.62 -2.61 4.68
N PRO A 588 -11.28 -2.92 3.41
CA PRO A 588 -10.92 -1.90 2.44
C PRO A 588 -12.07 -0.91 2.22
N VAL A 589 -11.77 0.36 1.99
CA VAL A 589 -12.81 1.37 1.70
C VAL A 589 -13.26 1.28 0.24
N MET A 590 -12.30 1.19 -0.69
CA MET A 590 -12.55 0.84 -2.08
C MET A 590 -12.31 -0.66 -2.27
N ARG A 591 -13.30 -1.37 -2.82
CA ARG A 591 -13.37 -2.84 -2.80
C ARG A 591 -13.61 -3.35 -4.22
N PRO A 592 -12.83 -4.32 -4.73
CA PRO A 592 -13.23 -5.06 -5.93
C PRO A 592 -14.64 -5.65 -5.77
N LEU A 593 -15.38 -5.81 -6.86
CA LEU A 593 -16.76 -6.31 -6.78
C LEU A 593 -16.86 -7.68 -6.08
N PHE A 594 -15.88 -8.56 -6.28
CA PHE A 594 -15.85 -9.88 -5.63
C PHE A 594 -15.78 -9.82 -4.10
N PHE A 595 -15.36 -8.69 -3.52
CA PHE A 595 -15.33 -8.54 -2.07
C PHE A 595 -16.75 -8.53 -1.48
N GLU A 596 -17.69 -7.89 -2.18
CA GLU A 596 -19.10 -7.80 -1.79
C GLU A 596 -19.96 -8.92 -2.38
N PHE A 597 -19.58 -9.42 -3.56
CA PHE A 597 -20.35 -10.41 -4.32
C PHE A 597 -19.54 -11.67 -4.67
N PRO A 598 -18.85 -12.32 -3.70
CA PRO A 598 -17.89 -13.40 -3.99
C PRO A 598 -18.50 -14.62 -4.68
N GLU A 599 -19.80 -14.87 -4.50
CA GLU A 599 -20.52 -15.98 -5.10
C GLU A 599 -20.85 -15.77 -6.58
N GLN A 600 -20.74 -14.52 -7.09
CA GLN A 600 -21.05 -14.19 -8.48
C GLN A 600 -19.77 -14.20 -9.31
N GLU A 601 -19.63 -15.15 -10.25
CA GLU A 601 -18.42 -15.32 -11.07
C GLU A 601 -18.02 -14.04 -11.81
N THR A 602 -19.00 -13.29 -12.31
CA THR A 602 -18.79 -12.03 -13.04
C THR A 602 -18.05 -10.98 -12.20
N SER A 603 -18.27 -10.96 -10.87
CA SER A 603 -17.63 -10.02 -9.94
C SER A 603 -16.09 -10.19 -9.90
N TRP A 604 -15.59 -11.38 -10.22
CA TRP A 604 -14.17 -11.70 -10.30
C TRP A 604 -13.56 -11.36 -11.67
N THR A 605 -14.37 -11.03 -12.68
CA THR A 605 -13.92 -10.75 -14.05
C THR A 605 -13.91 -9.27 -14.42
N ILE A 606 -14.75 -8.47 -13.77
CA ILE A 606 -14.85 -7.04 -14.05
C ILE A 606 -13.63 -6.31 -13.47
N THR A 607 -12.98 -5.50 -14.31
CA THR A 607 -11.73 -4.80 -13.96
C THR A 607 -11.85 -3.29 -14.00
N ASP A 608 -13.05 -2.75 -14.19
CA ASP A 608 -13.30 -1.31 -14.41
C ASP A 608 -14.53 -0.77 -13.65
N GLN A 609 -14.98 -1.54 -12.66
CA GLN A 609 -15.98 -1.17 -11.67
C GLN A 609 -15.53 -1.64 -10.28
N TYR A 610 -16.00 -0.97 -9.24
CA TYR A 610 -15.71 -1.34 -7.86
C TYR A 610 -16.82 -0.87 -6.93
N CYS A 611 -16.79 -1.37 -5.70
CA CYS A 611 -17.65 -0.94 -4.62
C CYS A 611 -16.91 0.06 -3.73
N PHE A 612 -17.48 1.25 -3.51
CA PHE A 612 -17.01 2.19 -2.50
C PHE A 612 -17.81 1.97 -1.21
N GLY A 613 -17.26 1.15 -0.32
CA GLY A 613 -18.02 0.48 0.74
C GLY A 613 -19.08 -0.48 0.19
N PRO A 614 -19.99 -0.99 1.04
CA PRO A 614 -20.96 -2.02 0.64
C PRO A 614 -22.13 -1.49 -0.22
N ASP A 615 -22.29 -0.16 -0.32
CA ASP A 615 -23.55 0.44 -0.78
C ASP A 615 -23.45 1.21 -2.10
N LEU A 616 -22.25 1.57 -2.55
CA LEU A 616 -22.05 2.35 -3.76
C LEU A 616 -21.26 1.56 -4.79
N LEU A 617 -21.84 1.33 -5.97
CA LEU A 617 -21.15 0.80 -7.13
C LEU A 617 -20.69 1.95 -8.02
N ILE A 618 -19.40 1.99 -8.33
CA ILE A 618 -18.76 3.05 -9.10
C ILE A 618 -18.17 2.45 -10.38
N ALA A 619 -18.42 3.11 -11.52
CA ALA A 619 -17.90 2.69 -12.82
C ALA A 619 -17.15 3.85 -13.52
N PRO A 620 -15.90 4.18 -13.12
CA PRO A 620 -15.21 5.38 -13.59
C PRO A 620 -15.05 5.46 -15.11
N VAL A 621 -14.97 6.66 -15.67
CA VAL A 621 -14.64 6.87 -17.08
C VAL A 621 -13.12 7.00 -17.22
N MET A 622 -12.48 5.97 -17.78
CA MET A 622 -11.01 5.88 -17.81
C MET A 622 -10.40 5.94 -19.21
N HIS A 623 -11.14 6.43 -20.19
CA HIS A 623 -10.70 6.61 -21.57
C HIS A 623 -11.04 8.01 -22.08
N GLU A 624 -10.11 8.63 -22.82
CA GLU A 624 -10.30 9.93 -23.47
C GLU A 624 -11.48 9.86 -24.44
N GLY A 625 -12.37 10.86 -24.40
CA GLY A 625 -13.51 10.99 -25.29
C GLY A 625 -14.68 10.05 -24.99
N MET A 626 -14.58 9.17 -23.99
CA MET A 626 -15.66 8.23 -23.65
C MET A 626 -16.88 8.97 -23.10
N ARG A 627 -18.04 8.76 -23.74
CA ARG A 627 -19.33 9.37 -23.39
C ARG A 627 -20.46 8.36 -23.19
N GLU A 628 -20.15 7.08 -23.33
CA GLU A 628 -21.01 5.96 -23.00
C GLU A 628 -20.13 4.78 -22.56
N ARG A 629 -20.64 3.93 -21.68
CA ARG A 629 -20.00 2.67 -21.31
C ARG A 629 -21.02 1.67 -20.79
N ASP A 630 -20.62 0.41 -20.82
CA ASP A 630 -21.39 -0.64 -20.18
C ASP A 630 -21.10 -0.68 -18.66
N VAL A 631 -22.15 -0.94 -17.89
CA VAL A 631 -22.10 -1.08 -16.43
C VAL A 631 -22.89 -2.31 -16.01
N TRP A 632 -22.20 -3.31 -15.48
CA TRP A 632 -22.82 -4.49 -14.90
C TRP A 632 -23.33 -4.19 -13.48
N LEU A 633 -24.59 -4.54 -13.21
CA LEU A 633 -25.20 -4.44 -11.90
C LEU A 633 -25.25 -5.83 -11.26
N PRO A 634 -24.62 -6.05 -10.09
CA PRO A 634 -24.66 -7.32 -9.37
C PRO A 634 -26.08 -7.80 -9.09
N GLU A 635 -26.32 -9.10 -9.23
CA GLU A 635 -27.65 -9.71 -9.04
C GLU A 635 -28.08 -9.75 -7.57
N GLY A 636 -29.38 -9.99 -7.34
CA GLY A 636 -29.99 -10.11 -6.01
C GLY A 636 -30.40 -8.79 -5.36
N GLU A 637 -30.09 -7.65 -5.98
CA GLU A 637 -30.28 -6.31 -5.42
C GLU A 637 -31.05 -5.38 -6.38
N THR A 638 -31.53 -4.26 -5.85
CA THR A 638 -31.99 -3.12 -6.67
C THR A 638 -30.97 -2.00 -6.55
N TRP A 639 -30.64 -1.39 -7.69
CA TRP A 639 -29.63 -0.35 -7.82
C TRP A 639 -30.26 0.93 -8.33
N THR A 640 -30.12 2.02 -7.56
CA THR A 640 -30.65 3.34 -7.92
C THR A 640 -29.52 4.20 -8.47
N ASP A 641 -29.66 4.69 -9.69
CA ASP A 641 -28.71 5.62 -10.30
C ASP A 641 -28.71 6.94 -9.53
N LEU A 642 -27.55 7.32 -9.01
CA LEU A 642 -27.36 8.54 -8.23
C LEU A 642 -27.74 9.81 -9.01
N ALA A 643 -27.54 9.81 -10.33
CA ALA A 643 -27.76 11.01 -11.15
C ALA A 643 -29.22 11.20 -11.58
N THR A 644 -29.96 10.11 -11.80
CA THR A 644 -31.33 10.15 -12.34
C THR A 644 -32.40 9.78 -11.32
N GLY A 645 -32.03 9.05 -10.26
CA GLY A 645 -32.96 8.46 -9.30
C GLY A 645 -33.73 7.25 -9.86
N GLU A 646 -33.42 6.78 -11.07
CA GLU A 646 -34.04 5.59 -11.65
C GLU A 646 -33.47 4.32 -10.99
N SER A 647 -34.35 3.37 -10.68
CA SER A 647 -33.98 2.10 -10.07
C SER A 647 -33.99 0.97 -11.09
N TYR A 648 -32.97 0.12 -11.04
CA TYR A 648 -32.78 -1.03 -11.91
C TYR A 648 -32.61 -2.29 -11.08
N SER A 649 -33.21 -3.40 -11.51
CA SER A 649 -32.91 -4.72 -10.93
C SER A 649 -31.45 -5.11 -11.24
N GLY A 650 -30.79 -5.80 -10.31
CA GLY A 650 -29.48 -6.41 -10.55
C GLY A 650 -29.51 -7.56 -11.56
N GLY A 651 -28.33 -8.08 -11.91
CA GLY A 651 -28.15 -9.21 -12.82
C GLY A 651 -28.20 -8.84 -14.30
N GLN A 652 -27.96 -7.57 -14.62
CA GLN A 652 -27.99 -7.05 -15.99
C GLN A 652 -26.82 -6.08 -16.25
N THR A 653 -26.53 -5.86 -17.52
CA THR A 653 -25.58 -4.85 -17.97
C THR A 653 -26.34 -3.71 -18.63
N LEU A 654 -26.14 -2.49 -18.11
CA LEU A 654 -26.73 -1.27 -18.63
C LEU A 654 -25.77 -0.59 -19.59
N HIS A 655 -26.28 -0.10 -20.72
CA HIS A 655 -25.56 0.81 -21.59
C HIS A 655 -25.80 2.25 -21.10
N TYR A 656 -24.80 2.87 -20.48
CA TYR A 656 -24.97 4.09 -19.70
C TYR A 656 -24.24 5.29 -20.30
N ALA A 657 -24.94 6.42 -20.42
CA ALA A 657 -24.39 7.67 -20.93
C ALA A 657 -23.52 8.40 -19.88
N THR A 658 -22.27 8.71 -20.23
CA THR A 658 -21.28 9.36 -19.38
C THR A 658 -20.87 10.74 -19.92
N PRO A 659 -21.77 11.75 -19.91
CA PRO A 659 -21.39 13.12 -20.26
C PRO A 659 -20.26 13.63 -19.35
N LEU A 660 -19.59 14.71 -19.73
CA LEU A 660 -18.36 15.15 -19.06
C LEU A 660 -18.57 15.44 -17.57
N ASN A 661 -19.76 15.89 -17.17
CA ASN A 661 -20.10 16.28 -15.80
C ASN A 661 -20.50 15.13 -14.86
N ARG A 662 -20.57 13.86 -15.31
CA ARG A 662 -20.87 12.72 -14.42
C ARG A 662 -20.20 11.40 -14.84
N ILE A 663 -20.06 10.52 -13.86
CA ILE A 663 -19.74 9.09 -14.04
C ILE A 663 -20.91 8.23 -13.53
N PRO A 664 -21.07 6.99 -13.99
CA PRO A 664 -22.06 6.07 -13.45
C PRO A 664 -21.76 5.73 -11.99
N VAL A 665 -22.74 5.97 -11.13
CA VAL A 665 -22.72 5.68 -9.70
C VAL A 665 -24.09 5.16 -9.31
N PHE A 666 -24.13 3.99 -8.68
CA PHE A 666 -25.37 3.33 -8.29
C PHE A 666 -25.39 3.06 -6.80
N ILE A 667 -26.51 3.37 -6.16
CA ILE A 667 -26.79 3.11 -4.75
C ILE A 667 -27.50 1.77 -4.64
N ARG A 668 -26.98 0.87 -3.80
CA ARG A 668 -27.61 -0.39 -3.43
C ARG A 668 -28.78 -0.12 -2.49
N GLU A 669 -30.01 -0.47 -2.88
CA GLU A 669 -31.21 -0.22 -2.09
C GLU A 669 -31.19 -0.94 -0.73
N GLY A 670 -30.65 -2.16 -0.69
CA GLY A 670 -30.42 -2.96 0.52
C GLY A 670 -29.10 -2.69 1.25
N GLY A 671 -28.39 -1.61 0.88
CA GLY A 671 -27.08 -1.27 1.44
C GLY A 671 -27.08 -1.07 2.97
N GLN A 672 -26.01 -1.52 3.61
CA GLN A 672 -25.83 -1.54 5.07
C GLN A 672 -25.88 -0.14 5.70
N TYR A 673 -25.31 0.85 5.04
CA TYR A 673 -25.19 2.23 5.50
C TYR A 673 -25.96 3.20 4.58
N ARG A 674 -26.88 2.69 3.76
CA ARG A 674 -27.62 3.49 2.78
C ARG A 674 -28.29 4.70 3.41
N SER A 675 -28.84 4.57 4.62
CA SER A 675 -29.50 5.67 5.32
C SER A 675 -28.57 6.87 5.64
N LEU A 676 -27.25 6.69 5.51
CA LEU A 676 -26.25 7.75 5.66
C LEU A 676 -25.95 8.49 4.35
N LEU A 677 -26.40 7.94 3.22
CA LEU A 677 -26.33 8.58 1.90
C LEU A 677 -27.47 9.60 1.79
N ASN A 678 -27.25 10.80 2.32
CA ASN A 678 -28.15 11.95 2.16
C ASN A 678 -28.01 12.57 0.75
N LEU A 679 -28.12 11.75 -0.29
CA LEU A 679 -27.80 12.10 -1.68
C LEU A 679 -29.03 12.44 -2.50
#